data_AF-A0A2M8KEZ1-F1
#
_entry.id   AF-A0A2M8KEZ1-F1
#
_cell.length_a   1.000
_cell.length_b   1.000
_cell.length_c   1.000
_cell.angle_alpha   90.00
_cell.angle_beta   90.00
_cell.angle_gamma   90.00
#
_symmetry.space_group_name_H-M   'P 1'
#
loop_
_entity.id
_entity.type
_entity.pdbx_description
1 polymer ?
#
loop_
_entity_poly.entity_id
_entity_poly.type
_entity_poly.pdbx_seq_one_letter_code
_entity_poly.pdbx_strand_id
1 'polypeptide(L)'
;MLHNIQQELKKFLWWGLSVIVFLALIGSAVNNWQLAQNSKSLKKSAGGITATVFDAQNNPEAFYLSADGSPNMVTGEIIEIAGKKFTPYRMSESKDSYRVEWKSAKGTQSVVISKKKPNAELYEDIGFGWELLAVAEPKFQYSTQGWQNYQLDFSDATVENEVNETFSRINIGFTVIDSTGRSIPASLSVAIGFDGTKYINSWEFYLSDNPNNNRLVWDIEHDREKLAEYKNNQTQSYFASVLGGASRLAINRSAGSEVKISVADFIKQNNGNEKLISQQEGEYYFYPNGQIGEMLVDPVLTSVTADTNITISTGSGTTGDFKLFFSQSSGGLDQGFLGSAGWGGDLLVNPTNSVLLTELNQDASAQTSTASTLRLLEASSTRAVVRNSFTLGSEASVVEDYYIYSSGKIVKKIVYTKLDTGTEVRYVAGGATNFVIAGGSGYGNDGGTPPADRPIGTYYDTQIIRLDVRSASSDEITDYQNPDMDLGILKGASLEEDATTTAGFNTWDGSYGVDLTATDTAVYISDLDGGTQTRYDPVFKIRGWSSISTPNYVALNGTTLASGTNYNASLKPISSAYYATDAATTTLSAGGDYASSTEFLASSLNNKTMDFASGENLYLGFEMPVSGVNINLATAGVGGTVTWQYCSAVTSGNCSTWSALTVNSTVNGINNFTALSGSVYFDTPSNWATSTADSITYGPSVYYLRIVGNGSYAPSPVESTIWSDVLVFQYLGNITTNNNSFVIARASKMSAGSGDINTAGTWSPSGVPSATDNILIQNTHSVTFVNSPATVNIKNLFIASGGSFVMGVTTTDATTTLDGSLIASGNFEMRANSPGSNNYNIYEGFSTLRLKSASAGENGVIVESSGTMSLRGPTSIDIHEGRAGDQRGIKITRFGSNNGFIYLKDGAEAIIQNSEIAYMGANASRKYGIYADAIDNGTANEGLVVTGSIIDNGYDGIYLSGSTDVIVSDNRIFANSNNGITVATTSNSTFYANTVWFNGATGYSFINGDSNIISNNTLDANVTSVLFDTDSSSNTIKNSIIILNTTGLTNNGTSNTIDYNLFNSNTSDGSVGTNSLSSAVSVVDWNGID
;
A
#
# COMPACT_ATOMS: atom_id res chain seq x y z
N MET A 1 63.74 -46.56 34.51
CA MET A 1 62.83 -45.41 34.28
C MET A 1 63.58 -44.08 34.22
N LEU A 2 64.16 -43.55 35.30
CA LEU A 2 64.92 -42.27 35.26
C LEU A 2 66.00 -42.21 34.15
N HIS A 3 66.67 -43.34 33.88
CA HIS A 3 67.70 -43.42 32.83
C HIS A 3 67.17 -43.23 31.39
N ASN A 4 65.90 -43.55 31.10
CA ASN A 4 65.30 -43.32 29.78
C ASN A 4 64.88 -41.85 29.60
N ILE A 5 64.41 -41.20 30.68
CA ILE A 5 64.05 -39.78 30.67
C ILE A 5 65.28 -38.91 30.34
N GLN A 6 66.46 -39.27 30.86
CA GLN A 6 67.73 -38.59 30.51
C GLN A 6 68.25 -38.86 29.09
N GLN A 7 67.75 -39.87 28.38
CA GLN A 7 68.15 -40.15 26.99
C GLN A 7 67.28 -39.39 25.98
N GLU A 8 65.97 -39.25 26.23
CA GLU A 8 65.09 -38.48 25.34
C GLU A 8 65.30 -36.95 25.47
N LEU A 9 65.55 -36.43 26.68
CA LEU A 9 65.92 -35.02 26.89
C LEU A 9 67.19 -34.60 26.12
N LYS A 10 68.11 -35.53 25.85
CA LYS A 10 69.32 -35.27 25.03
C LYS A 10 69.04 -35.24 23.53
N LYS A 11 67.96 -35.87 23.05
CA LYS A 11 67.53 -35.76 21.64
C LYS A 11 66.80 -34.44 21.38
N PHE A 12 65.98 -33.99 22.35
CA PHE A 12 65.22 -32.75 22.23
C PHE A 12 66.13 -31.51 22.12
N LEU A 13 67.24 -31.49 22.87
CA LEU A 13 68.25 -30.42 22.84
C LEU A 13 69.10 -30.36 21.55
N TRP A 14 68.97 -31.32 20.63
CA TRP A 14 69.72 -31.33 19.36
C TRP A 14 68.92 -30.85 18.14
N TRP A 15 67.59 -30.69 18.26
CA TRP A 15 66.76 -30.08 17.21
C TRP A 15 66.55 -28.56 17.42
N GLY A 16 66.53 -28.10 18.67
CA GLY A 16 66.32 -26.68 19.00
C GLY A 16 67.44 -25.73 18.54
N LEU A 17 68.63 -26.23 18.21
CA LEU A 17 69.77 -25.39 17.81
C LEU A 17 69.90 -25.18 16.29
N SER A 18 69.13 -25.91 15.47
CA SER A 18 69.28 -25.91 14.00
C SER A 18 68.38 -24.90 13.27
N VAL A 19 67.35 -24.37 13.93
CA VAL A 19 66.39 -23.42 13.33
C VAL A 19 66.80 -21.95 13.56
N ILE A 20 67.51 -21.65 14.65
CA ILE A 20 67.93 -20.29 15.02
C ILE A 20 69.02 -19.72 14.08
N VAL A 21 69.69 -20.57 13.29
CA VAL A 21 70.72 -20.16 12.31
C VAL A 21 70.15 -19.95 10.90
N PHE A 22 68.90 -20.36 10.62
CA PHE A 22 68.30 -20.28 9.27
C PHE A 22 67.44 -19.01 9.03
N LEU A 23 67.19 -18.20 10.07
CA LEU A 23 66.43 -16.93 9.98
C LEU A 23 67.33 -15.67 9.98
N ALA A 24 68.63 -15.84 9.66
CA ALA A 24 69.61 -14.75 9.61
C ALA A 24 70.19 -14.46 8.20
N LEU A 25 69.65 -15.11 7.15
CA LEU A 25 70.01 -14.91 5.75
C LEU A 25 68.74 -15.01 4.88
N ILE A 26 68.67 -14.20 3.82
CA ILE A 26 67.46 -13.83 3.03
C ILE A 26 66.58 -12.82 3.79
N GLY A 27 66.32 -11.60 3.30
CA GLY A 27 66.82 -10.97 2.07
C GLY A 27 66.41 -9.49 2.02
N SER A 28 67.27 -8.65 1.42
CA SER A 28 67.07 -7.20 1.26
C SER A 28 66.36 -6.82 -0.05
N ALA A 29 65.79 -5.60 -0.10
CA ALA A 29 64.92 -5.01 -1.15
C ALA A 29 63.45 -5.51 -1.05
N VAL A 30 62.42 -4.66 -1.19
CA VAL A 30 62.27 -3.50 -2.10
C VAL A 30 61.80 -2.22 -1.37
N ASN A 31 62.13 -1.05 -1.94
CA ASN A 31 61.78 0.29 -1.44
C ASN A 31 60.37 0.76 -1.83
N ASN A 32 59.93 1.81 -1.12
CA ASN A 32 58.83 2.74 -1.43
C ASN A 32 57.39 2.21 -1.34
N TRP A 33 56.68 2.66 -0.30
CA TRP A 33 55.45 3.45 -0.48
C TRP A 33 55.30 4.45 0.67
N GLN A 34 54.97 5.71 0.36
CA GLN A 34 54.78 6.75 1.36
C GLN A 34 53.38 6.64 1.98
N LEU A 35 53.28 6.63 3.32
CA LEU A 35 52.02 6.93 3.98
C LEU A 35 51.72 8.42 3.84
N ALA A 36 50.70 8.75 3.05
CA ALA A 36 49.96 10.00 3.17
C ALA A 36 48.58 9.67 3.78
N GLN A 37 48.46 9.80 5.12
CA GLN A 37 47.16 9.79 5.77
C GLN A 37 46.40 11.08 5.39
N ASN A 38 45.26 10.94 4.73
CA ASN A 38 44.28 12.01 4.55
C ASN A 38 42.85 11.42 4.56
N SER A 39 42.47 10.81 5.68
CA SER A 39 41.10 10.40 5.92
C SER A 39 40.21 11.63 6.16
N LYS A 40 39.60 12.18 5.11
CA LYS A 40 38.54 13.20 5.24
C LYS A 40 37.29 12.56 5.84
N SER A 41 37.04 12.80 7.13
CA SER A 41 35.78 12.43 7.77
C SER A 41 34.68 13.41 7.39
N LEU A 42 33.64 12.94 6.69
CA LEU A 42 32.38 13.67 6.57
C LEU A 42 31.61 13.61 7.89
N LYS A 43 31.22 14.76 8.43
CA LYS A 43 30.25 14.86 9.54
C LYS A 43 29.02 15.61 9.06
N LYS A 44 27.85 14.96 9.16
CA LYS A 44 26.54 15.56 8.90
C LYS A 44 26.13 16.37 10.13
N SER A 45 25.93 17.69 9.98
CA SER A 45 25.20 18.53 10.93
C SER A 45 23.87 18.98 10.31
N ALA A 46 22.92 19.37 11.16
CA ALA A 46 21.51 19.51 10.79
C ALA A 46 21.16 20.81 10.01
N GLY A 47 21.94 21.17 9.00
CA GLY A 47 21.77 22.44 8.27
C GLY A 47 22.39 22.52 6.86
N GLY A 48 22.57 21.39 6.18
CA GLY A 48 23.17 21.33 4.83
C GLY A 48 24.63 20.86 4.82
N ILE A 49 25.16 20.61 3.62
CA ILE A 49 26.53 20.13 3.42
C ILE A 49 27.46 21.32 3.14
N THR A 50 28.25 21.73 4.13
CA THR A 50 29.30 22.74 3.95
C THR A 50 30.67 22.07 3.92
N ALA A 51 31.42 22.22 2.83
CA ALA A 51 32.79 21.73 2.71
C ALA A 51 33.80 22.87 2.90
N THR A 52 34.38 22.98 4.09
CA THR A 52 35.48 23.94 4.35
C THR A 52 36.81 23.34 3.91
N VAL A 53 37.55 24.05 3.06
CA VAL A 53 38.95 23.73 2.72
C VAL A 53 39.81 24.88 3.21
N PHE A 54 40.86 24.54 3.95
CA PHE A 54 41.86 25.51 4.42
C PHE A 54 43.00 25.61 3.41
N ASP A 55 43.57 26.81 3.28
CA ASP A 55 44.82 26.98 2.54
C ASP A 55 46.02 26.38 3.31
N ALA A 56 47.22 26.46 2.71
CA ALA A 56 48.45 25.97 3.33
C ALA A 56 48.88 26.76 4.61
N GLN A 57 48.09 27.75 5.03
CA GLN A 57 48.33 28.62 6.20
C GLN A 57 47.16 28.57 7.21
N ASN A 58 46.18 27.69 7.00
CA ASN A 58 45.03 27.44 7.88
C ASN A 58 44.02 28.59 8.03
N ASN A 59 43.90 29.47 7.03
CA ASN A 59 42.84 30.48 7.00
C ASN A 59 41.54 29.91 6.37
N PRO A 60 40.35 30.15 6.97
CA PRO A 60 39.08 29.74 6.38
C PRO A 60 38.55 30.80 5.41
N GLU A 61 38.53 30.48 4.10
CA GLU A 61 37.79 31.26 3.10
C GLU A 61 36.49 30.54 2.72
N ALA A 62 35.41 31.31 2.55
CA ALA A 62 34.11 30.80 2.13
C ALA A 62 34.00 30.86 0.60
N PHE A 63 34.03 29.70 -0.05
CA PHE A 63 33.79 29.59 -1.50
C PHE A 63 32.30 29.71 -1.82
N TYR A 64 31.91 30.81 -2.44
CA TYR A 64 30.97 30.73 -3.56
C TYR A 64 31.76 30.33 -4.82
N LEU A 65 31.12 29.74 -5.83
CA LEU A 65 31.73 29.49 -7.14
C LEU A 65 32.13 30.83 -7.78
N SER A 66 33.40 31.23 -7.61
CA SER A 66 33.86 32.58 -7.94
C SER A 66 34.16 32.77 -9.42
N ALA A 67 33.78 33.95 -9.92
CA ALA A 67 34.20 34.45 -11.21
C ALA A 67 35.57 35.14 -11.12
N ASP A 68 36.64 34.36 -10.93
CA ASP A 68 38.01 34.84 -11.13
C ASP A 68 38.90 33.80 -11.85
N GLY A 69 39.78 34.29 -12.72
CA GLY A 69 40.37 33.48 -13.80
C GLY A 69 41.72 32.85 -13.45
N SER A 70 41.74 31.55 -13.18
CA SER A 70 42.94 30.69 -13.28
C SER A 70 42.53 29.22 -13.47
N PRO A 71 43.27 28.39 -14.24
CA PRO A 71 42.68 27.23 -14.90
C PRO A 71 42.88 25.89 -14.18
N ASN A 72 41.82 25.10 -14.07
CA ASN A 72 41.73 23.72 -14.57
C ASN A 72 40.36 23.11 -14.20
N MET A 73 39.44 22.98 -15.18
CA MET A 73 38.31 22.07 -15.01
C MET A 73 38.82 20.63 -15.03
N VAL A 74 39.02 20.06 -13.84
CA VAL A 74 39.42 18.67 -13.68
C VAL A 74 38.39 17.75 -14.36
N THR A 75 38.90 16.68 -14.95
CA THR A 75 38.22 15.76 -15.86
C THR A 75 36.85 15.29 -15.41
N GLY A 76 35.80 15.72 -16.12
CA GLY A 76 34.81 14.85 -16.77
C GLY A 76 33.95 13.93 -15.91
N GLU A 77 34.09 13.91 -14.59
CA GLU A 77 33.22 13.16 -13.71
C GLU A 77 31.85 13.82 -13.66
N ILE A 78 30.90 13.11 -14.25
CA ILE A 78 29.48 13.28 -13.99
C ILE A 78 29.29 13.14 -12.48
N ILE A 79 28.92 14.23 -11.81
CA ILE A 79 28.60 14.17 -10.38
C ILE A 79 27.26 13.42 -10.26
N GLU A 80 27.18 12.44 -9.37
CA GLU A 80 25.94 11.72 -9.11
C GLU A 80 25.38 12.07 -7.73
N ILE A 81 24.23 12.75 -7.71
CA ILE A 81 23.53 13.14 -6.46
C ILE A 81 22.14 12.52 -6.52
N ALA A 82 21.80 11.70 -5.52
CA ALA A 82 20.53 10.96 -5.44
C ALA A 82 20.18 10.18 -6.74
N GLY A 83 21.16 9.45 -7.30
CA GLY A 83 20.98 8.61 -8.49
C GLY A 83 20.81 9.39 -9.81
N LYS A 84 21.05 10.70 -9.82
CA LYS A 84 20.95 11.56 -11.01
C LYS A 84 22.31 12.12 -11.40
N LYS A 85 22.58 12.13 -12.70
CA LYS A 85 23.87 12.43 -13.33
C LYS A 85 23.94 13.89 -13.78
N PHE A 86 24.94 14.64 -13.30
CA PHE A 86 25.06 16.09 -13.49
C PHE A 86 26.32 16.51 -14.24
N THR A 87 26.18 17.52 -15.10
CA THR A 87 27.29 18.17 -15.82
C THR A 87 27.56 19.55 -15.20
N PRO A 88 28.78 19.84 -14.71
CA PRO A 88 29.11 21.17 -14.17
C PRO A 88 29.17 22.23 -15.29
N TYR A 89 28.79 23.46 -14.93
CA TYR A 89 28.84 24.65 -15.79
C TYR A 89 29.63 25.79 -15.11
N ARG A 90 30.06 26.76 -15.90
CA ARG A 90 30.75 27.98 -15.46
C ARG A 90 30.08 29.19 -16.10
N MET A 91 29.66 30.16 -15.30
CA MET A 91 29.15 31.44 -15.81
C MET A 91 30.24 32.50 -15.70
N SER A 92 30.34 33.36 -16.70
CA SER A 92 31.21 34.54 -16.71
C SER A 92 30.49 35.75 -17.28
N GLU A 93 30.73 36.92 -16.70
CA GLU A 93 30.07 38.16 -17.07
C GLU A 93 31.04 39.08 -17.82
N SER A 94 30.56 39.69 -18.90
CA SER A 94 31.23 40.77 -19.60
C SER A 94 30.41 42.06 -19.50
N LYS A 95 30.99 43.19 -19.93
CA LYS A 95 30.28 44.47 -20.01
C LYS A 95 28.99 44.38 -20.84
N ASP A 96 29.00 43.56 -21.90
CA ASP A 96 27.97 43.54 -22.93
C ASP A 96 27.20 42.20 -23.02
N SER A 97 27.59 41.17 -22.25
CA SER A 97 26.99 39.83 -22.31
C SER A 97 27.26 38.97 -21.07
N TYR A 98 26.54 37.87 -20.93
CA TYR A 98 26.88 36.72 -20.08
C TYR A 98 27.32 35.55 -20.95
N ARG A 99 28.36 34.82 -20.56
CA ARG A 99 28.78 33.55 -21.19
C ARG A 99 28.64 32.41 -20.20
N VAL A 100 27.89 31.37 -20.57
CA VAL A 100 27.73 30.13 -19.79
C VAL A 100 28.46 29.01 -20.53
N GLU A 101 29.49 28.45 -19.92
CA GLU A 101 30.35 27.39 -20.46
C GLU A 101 30.02 26.05 -19.79
N TRP A 102 29.92 24.96 -20.54
CA TRP A 102 29.79 23.60 -19.98
C TRP A 102 30.57 22.59 -20.82
N LYS A 103 30.94 21.46 -20.22
CA LYS A 103 31.69 20.41 -20.91
C LYS A 103 30.75 19.33 -21.43
N SER A 104 30.60 19.25 -22.75
CA SER A 104 29.86 18.17 -23.42
C SER A 104 30.80 16.98 -23.73
N ALA A 105 30.22 15.86 -24.15
CA ALA A 105 31.00 14.73 -24.67
C ALA A 105 31.79 15.04 -25.96
N LYS A 106 31.56 16.19 -26.60
CA LYS A 106 32.23 16.62 -27.85
C LYS A 106 33.28 17.74 -27.66
N GLY A 107 33.27 18.41 -26.51
CA GLY A 107 34.09 19.60 -26.26
C GLY A 107 33.43 20.55 -25.27
N THR A 108 34.11 21.66 -24.95
CA THR A 108 33.49 22.74 -24.16
C THR A 108 32.58 23.53 -25.08
N GLN A 109 31.31 23.66 -24.71
CA GLN A 109 30.34 24.50 -25.40
C GLN A 109 30.06 25.73 -24.52
N SER A 110 29.70 26.85 -25.14
CA SER A 110 29.21 28.00 -24.38
C SER A 110 28.09 28.76 -25.08
N VAL A 111 27.13 29.25 -24.32
CA VAL A 111 26.09 30.17 -24.80
C VAL A 111 26.42 31.57 -24.30
N VAL A 112 26.45 32.52 -25.22
CA VAL A 112 26.58 33.95 -24.92
C VAL A 112 25.21 34.61 -25.07
N ILE A 113 24.76 35.25 -24.00
CA ILE A 113 23.49 35.99 -23.93
C ILE A 113 23.87 37.48 -23.92
N SER A 114 23.46 38.23 -24.94
CA SER A 114 23.75 39.66 -25.00
C SER A 114 22.91 40.43 -23.97
N LYS A 115 23.50 41.49 -23.39
CA LYS A 115 22.78 42.46 -22.53
C LYS A 115 22.07 43.56 -23.33
N LYS A 116 22.37 43.67 -24.63
CA LYS A 116 21.85 44.73 -25.52
C LYS A 116 20.80 44.23 -26.51
N LYS A 117 20.64 42.92 -26.60
CA LYS A 117 19.70 42.19 -27.47
C LYS A 117 19.39 40.85 -26.81
N PRO A 118 18.22 40.24 -27.04
CA PRO A 118 17.84 38.99 -26.39
C PRO A 118 18.36 37.77 -27.16
N ASN A 119 19.49 37.90 -27.88
CA ASN A 119 20.03 36.83 -28.72
C ASN A 119 20.94 35.89 -27.93
N ALA A 120 20.88 34.60 -28.26
CA ALA A 120 21.74 33.56 -27.73
C ALA A 120 22.71 33.09 -28.83
N GLU A 121 24.00 33.21 -28.57
CA GLU A 121 25.07 32.78 -29.50
C GLU A 121 25.71 31.51 -28.94
N LEU A 122 25.54 30.38 -29.62
CA LEU A 122 26.14 29.10 -29.25
C LEU A 122 27.54 28.98 -29.87
N TYR A 123 28.55 28.84 -29.02
CA TYR A 123 29.93 28.60 -29.38
C TYR A 123 30.38 27.20 -28.97
N GLU A 124 31.31 26.62 -29.72
CA GLU A 124 32.06 25.41 -29.34
C GLU A 124 33.57 25.71 -29.36
N ASP A 125 34.29 25.25 -28.34
CA ASP A 125 35.76 25.32 -28.28
C ASP A 125 36.34 24.11 -28.99
N ILE A 126 36.87 24.34 -30.19
CA ILE A 126 37.49 23.33 -31.04
C ILE A 126 38.98 23.11 -30.72
N GLY A 127 39.46 23.59 -29.56
CA GLY A 127 40.83 23.42 -29.06
C GLY A 127 41.83 24.46 -29.59
N PHE A 128 41.40 25.34 -30.51
CA PHE A 128 42.18 26.49 -31.01
C PHE A 128 41.45 27.83 -30.84
N GLY A 129 40.28 27.83 -30.18
CA GLY A 129 39.44 29.01 -29.98
C GLY A 129 37.95 28.68 -30.05
N TRP A 130 37.14 29.66 -29.65
CA TRP A 130 35.67 29.58 -29.70
C TRP A 130 35.16 29.86 -31.12
N GLU A 131 34.40 28.91 -31.68
CA GLU A 131 33.73 29.06 -32.97
C GLU A 131 32.21 29.16 -32.79
N LEU A 132 31.59 30.15 -33.45
CA LEU A 132 30.14 30.38 -33.43
C LEU A 132 29.43 29.33 -34.32
N LEU A 133 28.54 28.53 -33.73
CA LEU A 133 27.80 27.47 -34.41
C LEU A 133 26.36 27.88 -34.78
N ALA A 134 25.73 28.70 -33.94
CA ALA A 134 24.35 29.15 -34.13
C ALA A 134 24.09 30.48 -33.43
N VAL A 135 23.24 31.31 -34.03
CA VAL A 135 22.63 32.48 -33.41
C VAL A 135 21.13 32.24 -33.31
N ALA A 136 20.59 32.31 -32.11
CA ALA A 136 19.17 32.29 -31.81
C ALA A 136 18.69 33.71 -31.53
N GLU A 137 17.78 34.24 -32.33
CA GLU A 137 17.17 35.57 -32.13
C GLU A 137 15.65 35.45 -31.92
N PRO A 138 15.13 35.75 -30.71
CA PRO A 138 13.70 35.83 -30.46
C PRO A 138 13.11 37.12 -31.04
N LYS A 139 12.11 36.96 -31.92
CA LYS A 139 11.35 38.04 -32.56
C LYS A 139 9.93 38.08 -31.98
N PHE A 140 9.70 39.06 -31.11
CA PHE A 140 8.37 39.34 -30.58
C PHE A 140 7.50 39.95 -31.68
N GLN A 141 6.33 39.36 -31.89
CA GLN A 141 5.38 39.81 -32.91
C GLN A 141 3.99 40.02 -32.32
N TYR A 142 3.26 40.96 -32.91
CA TYR A 142 1.86 41.22 -32.61
C TYR A 142 1.00 41.26 -33.87
N SER A 143 -0.30 41.05 -33.73
CA SER A 143 -1.26 41.13 -34.83
C SER A 143 -2.45 42.03 -34.48
N THR A 144 -2.63 43.07 -35.29
CA THR A 144 -3.84 43.91 -35.34
C THR A 144 -4.59 43.73 -36.66
N GLN A 145 -3.85 43.62 -37.78
CA GLN A 145 -4.35 43.26 -39.12
C GLN A 145 -3.38 42.32 -39.88
N GLY A 146 -2.63 41.50 -39.14
CA GLY A 146 -1.50 40.72 -39.64
C GLY A 146 -0.29 40.85 -38.72
N TRP A 147 0.61 39.86 -38.76
CA TRP A 147 1.76 39.81 -37.88
C TRP A 147 2.83 40.86 -38.23
N GLN A 148 3.23 41.65 -37.24
CA GLN A 148 4.26 42.68 -37.31
C GLN A 148 5.27 42.46 -36.18
N ASN A 149 6.56 42.69 -36.44
CA ASN A 149 7.57 42.70 -35.39
C ASN A 149 7.36 43.90 -34.47
N TYR A 150 7.46 43.68 -33.16
CA TYR A 150 7.71 44.75 -32.21
C TYR A 150 9.08 45.37 -32.47
N GLN A 151 9.19 46.70 -32.31
CA GLN A 151 10.50 47.32 -32.12
C GLN A 151 10.95 47.08 -30.68
N LEU A 152 12.12 46.46 -30.50
CA LEU A 152 12.69 46.22 -29.17
C LEU A 152 13.54 47.42 -28.76
N ASP A 153 13.32 47.94 -27.56
CA ASP A 153 14.05 49.04 -26.95
C ASP A 153 14.71 48.58 -25.64
N PHE A 154 16.04 48.64 -25.62
CA PHE A 154 16.91 48.26 -24.50
C PHE A 154 17.53 49.48 -23.81
N SER A 155 17.09 50.71 -24.11
CA SER A 155 17.65 51.93 -23.52
C SER A 155 17.49 51.99 -21.98
N ASP A 156 16.36 51.50 -21.47
CA ASP A 156 16.05 51.36 -20.04
C ASP A 156 16.21 49.91 -19.52
N ALA A 157 17.01 49.07 -20.18
CA ALA A 157 17.12 47.65 -19.83
C ALA A 157 17.75 47.41 -18.45
N THR A 158 16.97 46.84 -17.53
CA THR A 158 17.48 46.36 -16.24
C THR A 158 17.97 44.93 -16.39
N VAL A 159 19.15 44.65 -15.81
CA VAL A 159 19.74 43.32 -15.81
C VAL A 159 19.97 42.91 -14.36
N GLU A 160 19.22 41.91 -13.90
CA GLU A 160 19.33 41.37 -12.55
C GLU A 160 19.89 39.94 -12.62
N ASN A 161 20.88 39.64 -11.79
CA ASN A 161 21.49 38.31 -11.69
C ASN A 161 21.22 37.74 -10.30
N GLU A 162 20.35 36.75 -10.23
CA GLU A 162 20.05 35.98 -9.02
C GLU A 162 20.95 34.75 -9.02
N VAL A 163 21.99 34.76 -8.18
CA VAL A 163 22.88 33.61 -7.95
C VAL A 163 22.55 33.01 -6.59
N ASN A 164 22.07 31.79 -6.58
CA ASN A 164 21.83 30.97 -5.39
C ASN A 164 22.88 29.82 -5.35
N GLU A 165 22.97 29.10 -4.23
CA GLU A 165 23.89 27.96 -4.06
C GLU A 165 23.67 26.85 -5.10
N THR A 166 22.46 26.77 -5.68
CA THR A 166 22.06 25.69 -6.58
C THR A 166 21.73 26.15 -8.01
N PHE A 167 21.46 27.43 -8.28
CA PHE A 167 21.18 27.93 -9.64
C PHE A 167 21.59 29.39 -9.86
N SER A 168 21.75 29.76 -11.14
CA SER A 168 21.91 31.14 -11.59
C SER A 168 20.76 31.53 -12.52
N ARG A 169 20.12 32.67 -12.27
CA ARG A 169 19.07 33.24 -13.11
C ARG A 169 19.44 34.66 -13.55
N ILE A 170 19.41 34.91 -14.85
CA ILE A 170 19.63 36.22 -15.47
C ILE A 170 18.29 36.76 -15.95
N ASN A 171 17.81 37.85 -15.35
CA ASN A 171 16.63 38.58 -15.80
C ASN A 171 17.07 39.81 -16.62
N ILE A 172 16.54 39.96 -17.83
CA ILE A 172 16.76 41.09 -18.73
C ILE A 172 15.40 41.76 -18.99
N GLY A 173 15.14 42.89 -18.35
CA GLY A 173 14.01 43.76 -18.66
C GLY A 173 14.26 44.58 -19.93
N PHE A 174 13.23 44.79 -20.74
CA PHE A 174 13.27 45.66 -21.92
C PHE A 174 11.86 46.16 -22.28
N THR A 175 11.76 47.09 -23.23
CA THR A 175 10.47 47.56 -23.73
C THR A 175 10.24 47.08 -25.16
N VAL A 176 9.01 46.70 -25.49
CA VAL A 176 8.59 46.45 -26.87
C VAL A 176 7.62 47.54 -27.32
N ILE A 177 7.78 48.04 -28.54
CA ILE A 177 7.02 49.17 -29.09
C ILE A 177 6.25 48.70 -30.33
N ASP A 178 4.92 48.83 -30.31
CA ASP A 178 4.07 48.52 -31.48
C ASP A 178 4.01 49.66 -32.51
N SER A 179 3.40 49.41 -33.67
CA SER A 179 3.29 50.38 -34.77
C SER A 179 2.42 51.61 -34.45
N THR A 180 1.74 51.63 -33.30
CA THR A 180 1.05 52.83 -32.78
C THR A 180 1.96 53.69 -31.89
N GLY A 181 3.20 53.26 -31.65
CA GLY A 181 4.15 53.90 -30.73
C GLY A 181 3.91 53.55 -29.26
N ARG A 182 3.12 52.50 -28.97
CA ARG A 182 2.83 52.08 -27.60
C ARG A 182 3.97 51.22 -27.05
N SER A 183 4.65 51.72 -26.04
CA SER A 183 5.60 50.99 -25.21
C SER A 183 4.90 50.00 -24.28
N ILE A 184 5.34 48.75 -24.27
CA ILE A 184 4.87 47.65 -23.42
C ILE A 184 6.10 47.04 -22.73
N PRO A 185 6.17 46.96 -21.39
CA PRO A 185 7.29 46.32 -20.72
C PRO A 185 7.31 44.81 -20.93
N ALA A 186 8.51 44.26 -21.15
CA ALA A 186 8.78 42.85 -21.34
C ALA A 186 10.03 42.43 -20.54
N SER A 187 10.22 41.14 -20.32
CA SER A 187 11.49 40.61 -19.83
C SER A 187 11.77 39.19 -20.33
N LEU A 188 13.06 38.84 -20.26
CA LEU A 188 13.61 37.51 -20.51
C LEU A 188 14.32 37.05 -19.23
N SER A 189 13.89 35.94 -18.65
CA SER A 189 14.58 35.22 -17.57
C SER A 189 15.26 33.98 -18.15
N VAL A 190 16.57 33.84 -17.94
CA VAL A 190 17.32 32.62 -18.29
C VAL A 190 17.86 32.00 -17.01
N ALA A 191 17.36 30.82 -16.66
CA ALA A 191 17.74 30.10 -15.44
C ALA A 191 18.45 28.79 -15.77
N ILE A 192 19.62 28.59 -15.16
CA ILE A 192 20.49 27.42 -15.34
C ILE A 192 20.97 26.95 -13.96
N GLY A 193 20.75 25.67 -13.64
CA GLY A 193 21.17 25.07 -12.36
C GLY A 193 20.15 24.08 -11.80
N PHE A 194 19.82 24.18 -10.52
CA PHE A 194 18.94 23.25 -9.79
C PHE A 194 18.06 24.02 -8.79
N ASP A 195 16.74 23.78 -8.76
CA ASP A 195 15.81 24.48 -7.82
C ASP A 195 15.67 23.79 -6.45
N GLY A 196 16.41 22.71 -6.22
CA GLY A 196 16.24 21.82 -5.06
C GLY A 196 15.52 20.52 -5.39
N THR A 197 14.87 20.41 -6.56
CA THR A 197 14.12 19.21 -6.99
C THR A 197 14.45 18.73 -8.40
N LYS A 198 14.73 19.66 -9.33
CA LYS A 198 15.02 19.37 -10.75
C LYS A 198 16.12 20.28 -11.30
N TYR A 199 16.80 19.80 -12.33
CA TYR A 199 17.73 20.60 -13.11
C TYR A 199 16.93 21.60 -13.95
N ILE A 200 17.23 22.89 -13.79
CA ILE A 200 16.65 24.00 -14.54
C ILE A 200 17.58 24.32 -15.70
N ASN A 201 17.01 24.40 -16.90
CA ASN A 201 17.61 25.06 -18.04
C ASN A 201 16.45 25.64 -18.87
N SER A 202 16.01 26.84 -18.50
CA SER A 202 14.76 27.43 -18.99
C SER A 202 14.93 28.89 -19.42
N TRP A 203 14.20 29.24 -20.47
CA TRP A 203 14.06 30.60 -21.00
C TRP A 203 12.60 31.01 -20.83
N GLU A 204 12.35 31.95 -19.93
CA GLU A 204 11.02 32.44 -19.61
C GLU A 204 10.86 33.86 -20.18
N PHE A 205 9.78 34.08 -20.91
CA PHE A 205 9.45 35.35 -21.53
C PHE A 205 8.19 35.92 -20.92
N TYR A 206 8.34 37.11 -20.36
CA TYR A 206 7.23 37.89 -19.83
C TYR A 206 6.96 39.06 -20.78
N LEU A 207 5.68 39.27 -21.10
CA LEU A 207 5.20 40.44 -21.82
C LEU A 207 4.01 40.97 -21.03
N SER A 208 4.08 42.23 -20.61
CA SER A 208 3.03 42.83 -19.77
C SER A 208 1.69 42.91 -20.50
N ASP A 209 0.60 42.96 -19.74
CA ASP A 209 -0.77 43.08 -20.26
C ASP A 209 -0.88 44.17 -21.34
N ASN A 210 -1.34 43.76 -22.53
CA ASN A 210 -1.49 44.62 -23.68
C ASN A 210 -2.64 44.12 -24.56
N PRO A 211 -3.29 45.01 -25.34
CA PRO A 211 -4.48 44.67 -26.13
C PRO A 211 -4.18 43.92 -27.44
N ASN A 212 -2.91 43.60 -27.73
CA ASN A 212 -2.52 42.99 -28.99
C ASN A 212 -2.53 41.45 -28.89
N ASN A 213 -2.83 40.76 -29.98
CA ASN A 213 -2.56 39.32 -30.08
C ASN A 213 -1.05 39.12 -30.28
N ASN A 214 -0.38 38.48 -29.32
CA ASN A 214 1.08 38.34 -29.31
C ASN A 214 1.52 36.91 -29.71
N ARG A 215 2.69 36.81 -30.33
CA ARG A 215 3.45 35.56 -30.47
C ARG A 215 4.94 35.82 -30.36
N LEU A 216 5.69 34.82 -29.92
CA LEU A 216 7.14 34.79 -30.03
C LEU A 216 7.50 33.93 -31.26
N VAL A 217 8.24 34.50 -32.20
CA VAL A 217 8.90 33.75 -33.27
C VAL A 217 10.34 33.52 -32.86
N TRP A 218 10.83 32.29 -32.99
CA TRP A 218 12.22 31.97 -32.70
C TRP A 218 12.97 31.64 -33.97
N ASP A 219 13.93 32.49 -34.34
CA ASP A 219 14.77 32.27 -35.51
C ASP A 219 16.13 31.73 -35.06
N ILE A 220 16.56 30.63 -35.68
CA ILE A 220 17.90 30.05 -35.46
C ILE A 220 18.66 30.11 -36.78
N GLU A 221 19.66 30.99 -36.84
CA GLU A 221 20.58 31.08 -37.96
C GLU A 221 21.83 30.25 -37.66
N HIS A 222 22.12 29.29 -38.53
CA HIS A 222 23.36 28.51 -38.52
C HIS A 222 24.32 29.04 -39.58
N ASP A 223 25.62 29.10 -39.28
CA ASP A 223 26.65 29.39 -40.28
C ASP A 223 26.68 28.25 -41.33
N ARG A 224 26.08 28.52 -42.50
CA ARG A 224 25.82 27.51 -43.53
C ARG A 224 27.10 27.01 -44.21
N GLU A 225 28.14 27.82 -44.32
CA GLU A 225 29.41 27.41 -44.93
C GLU A 225 30.19 26.49 -43.99
N LYS A 226 30.23 26.81 -42.69
CA LYS A 226 30.95 26.02 -41.68
C LYS A 226 30.23 24.73 -41.30
N LEU A 227 28.89 24.74 -41.25
CA LEU A 227 28.11 23.53 -41.08
C LEU A 227 28.29 22.55 -42.27
N ALA A 228 28.66 23.05 -43.46
CA ALA A 228 29.02 22.21 -44.60
C ALA A 228 30.46 21.66 -44.51
N GLU A 229 31.41 22.43 -43.97
CA GLU A 229 32.78 21.96 -43.69
C GLU A 229 32.79 20.86 -42.61
N TYR A 230 32.02 21.04 -41.53
CA TYR A 230 31.84 20.01 -40.48
C TYR A 230 31.18 18.73 -41.02
N LYS A 231 30.25 18.85 -41.98
CA LYS A 231 29.61 17.70 -42.66
C LYS A 231 30.54 16.91 -43.59
N ASN A 232 31.68 17.45 -44.01
CA ASN A 232 32.63 16.75 -44.88
C ASN A 232 33.64 15.89 -44.11
N ASN A 233 33.85 16.14 -42.81
CA ASN A 233 34.86 15.44 -41.99
C ASN A 233 34.28 14.35 -41.06
N GLN A 234 32.97 14.09 -41.10
CA GLN A 234 32.28 13.01 -40.36
C GLN A 234 31.38 12.22 -41.32
N THR A 235 31.30 10.90 -41.12
CA THR A 235 30.84 9.91 -42.12
C THR A 235 29.46 10.21 -42.72
N GLN A 236 29.39 10.21 -44.07
CA GLN A 236 28.38 10.87 -44.90
C GLN A 236 26.94 10.30 -44.89
N SER A 237 26.58 9.40 -43.96
CA SER A 237 25.35 8.59 -44.07
C SER A 237 24.17 8.97 -43.15
N TYR A 238 24.35 9.88 -42.18
CA TYR A 238 23.32 10.14 -41.15
C TYR A 238 22.50 11.44 -41.34
N PHE A 239 22.99 12.40 -42.13
CA PHE A 239 22.41 13.75 -42.22
C PHE A 239 21.58 14.06 -43.47
N ALA A 240 21.49 13.13 -44.43
CA ALA A 240 20.82 13.37 -45.71
C ALA A 240 19.28 13.21 -45.67
N SER A 241 18.72 12.57 -44.64
CA SER A 241 17.29 12.23 -44.55
C SER A 241 16.41 13.27 -43.84
N VAL A 242 16.99 14.19 -43.07
CA VAL A 242 16.27 14.83 -41.95
C VAL A 242 15.48 16.10 -42.31
N LEU A 243 15.86 16.86 -43.35
CA LEU A 243 15.43 18.27 -43.46
C LEU A 243 14.45 18.61 -44.59
N GLY A 244 13.18 18.41 -44.25
CA GLY A 244 12.06 19.33 -44.47
C GLY A 244 10.96 18.99 -43.44
N GLY A 245 10.28 19.91 -42.73
CA GLY A 245 9.89 21.28 -43.09
C GLY A 245 8.42 21.58 -42.68
N ALA A 246 7.78 22.60 -43.27
CA ALA A 246 6.77 23.41 -42.55
C ALA A 246 5.40 22.75 -42.23
N SER A 247 5.03 22.76 -40.95
CA SER A 247 3.68 22.46 -40.43
C SER A 247 3.21 23.58 -39.48
N ARG A 248 1.96 24.04 -39.60
CA ARG A 248 1.38 25.10 -38.74
C ARG A 248 0.52 24.49 -37.64
N LEU A 249 0.96 24.62 -36.38
CA LEU A 249 0.14 24.33 -35.21
C LEU A 249 -0.59 25.61 -34.75
N ALA A 250 -1.89 25.53 -34.48
CA ALA A 250 -2.70 26.68 -34.07
C ALA A 250 -3.74 26.29 -33.02
N ILE A 251 -3.63 26.88 -31.82
CA ILE A 251 -4.63 26.82 -30.73
C ILE A 251 -4.79 28.24 -30.20
N ASN A 252 -6.01 28.64 -29.83
CA ASN A 252 -6.39 30.05 -29.71
C ASN A 252 -7.31 30.28 -28.49
N ARG A 253 -6.86 31.09 -27.51
CA ARG A 253 -7.72 31.86 -26.57
C ARG A 253 -6.93 32.89 -25.75
N SER A 254 -7.65 33.68 -24.96
CA SER A 254 -7.36 35.10 -24.69
C SER A 254 -6.79 35.45 -23.31
N ALA A 255 -5.78 36.33 -23.33
CA ALA A 255 -5.34 37.30 -22.31
C ALA A 255 -4.85 36.80 -20.93
N GLY A 256 -3.59 37.11 -20.60
CA GLY A 256 -3.08 37.20 -19.22
C GLY A 256 -2.13 36.09 -18.74
N SER A 257 -1.18 35.61 -19.55
CA SER A 257 -0.31 34.48 -19.17
C SER A 257 1.17 34.59 -19.62
N GLU A 258 2.03 33.99 -18.80
CA GLU A 258 3.49 33.91 -18.91
C GLU A 258 3.93 32.83 -19.94
N VAL A 259 5.04 33.06 -20.65
CA VAL A 259 5.58 32.11 -21.65
C VAL A 259 6.82 31.43 -21.09
N LYS A 260 6.77 30.13 -20.82
CA LYS A 260 7.93 29.36 -20.32
C LYS A 260 8.37 28.35 -21.39
N ILE A 261 9.66 28.33 -21.71
CA ILE A 261 10.28 27.40 -22.68
C ILE A 261 11.42 26.65 -21.97
N SER A 262 11.48 25.32 -22.12
CA SER A 262 12.51 24.48 -21.49
C SER A 262 13.52 23.99 -22.53
N VAL A 263 14.81 23.87 -22.16
CA VAL A 263 15.81 23.28 -23.06
C VAL A 263 15.56 21.79 -23.31
N ALA A 264 14.74 21.12 -22.49
CA ALA A 264 14.27 19.76 -22.77
C ALA A 264 13.47 19.66 -24.09
N ASP A 265 12.78 20.73 -24.47
CA ASP A 265 11.97 20.81 -25.68
C ASP A 265 12.84 20.81 -26.96
N PHE A 266 14.13 21.13 -26.84
CA PHE A 266 15.09 21.16 -27.94
C PHE A 266 15.79 19.81 -28.19
N ILE A 267 15.66 18.82 -27.28
CA ILE A 267 16.51 17.62 -27.27
C ILE A 267 15.77 16.31 -27.60
N LYS A 268 14.43 16.26 -27.45
CA LYS A 268 13.64 15.04 -27.75
C LYS A 268 13.28 14.87 -29.24
N GLN A 269 14.27 14.50 -30.05
CA GLN A 269 14.04 13.73 -31.28
C GLN A 269 15.00 12.53 -31.35
N ASN A 270 14.57 11.39 -30.80
CA ASN A 270 15.07 10.05 -31.16
C ASN A 270 14.22 8.98 -30.45
N ASN A 271 13.14 8.56 -31.11
CA ASN A 271 12.60 7.20 -31.08
C ASN A 271 11.57 7.11 -32.23
N GLY A 272 11.73 6.13 -33.11
CA GLY A 272 11.32 6.26 -34.52
C GLY A 272 9.83 6.04 -34.80
N ASN A 273 9.28 6.89 -35.66
CA ASN A 273 8.36 6.55 -36.76
C ASN A 273 8.22 7.76 -37.70
N GLU A 274 8.73 7.66 -38.94
CA GLU A 274 8.87 8.79 -39.86
C GLU A 274 7.61 9.08 -40.69
N LYS A 275 7.27 10.37 -40.87
CA LYS A 275 6.56 10.88 -42.07
C LYS A 275 6.93 12.35 -42.37
N LEU A 276 7.27 12.65 -43.64
CA LEU A 276 7.95 13.86 -44.18
C LEU A 276 7.06 15.13 -44.39
N ILE A 277 7.65 16.36 -44.58
CA ILE A 277 7.23 17.51 -45.49
C ILE A 277 8.32 18.65 -45.65
N SER A 278 9.03 18.83 -46.78
CA SER A 278 9.38 20.15 -47.42
C SER A 278 10.24 21.30 -46.76
N GLN A 279 11.59 21.35 -46.91
CA GLN A 279 12.60 22.40 -46.51
C GLN A 279 12.17 23.89 -46.31
N GLN A 280 12.51 24.54 -45.18
CA GLN A 280 13.02 25.94 -45.07
C GLN A 280 13.39 26.36 -43.62
N GLU A 281 13.78 27.63 -43.42
CA GLU A 281 14.00 28.30 -42.12
C GLU A 281 12.91 27.96 -41.09
N GLY A 282 13.33 27.50 -39.91
CA GLY A 282 12.43 27.04 -38.86
C GLY A 282 11.94 28.20 -37.98
N GLU A 283 10.95 28.95 -38.45
CA GLU A 283 10.18 29.87 -37.59
C GLU A 283 9.33 29.06 -36.60
N TYR A 284 9.78 28.92 -35.35
CA TYR A 284 8.96 28.32 -34.29
C TYR A 284 8.03 29.37 -33.67
N TYR A 285 6.72 29.13 -33.75
CA TYR A 285 5.70 30.03 -33.19
C TYR A 285 5.26 29.57 -31.80
N PHE A 286 5.66 30.32 -30.78
CA PHE A 286 5.19 30.12 -29.42
C PHE A 286 4.08 31.14 -29.11
N TYR A 287 2.90 30.62 -28.77
CA TYR A 287 1.80 31.40 -28.22
C TYR A 287 1.93 31.45 -26.69
N PRO A 288 1.52 32.55 -26.02
CA PRO A 288 1.69 32.68 -24.59
C PRO A 288 0.71 31.75 -23.84
N ASN A 289 1.15 30.53 -23.52
CA ASN A 289 0.56 29.58 -22.56
C ASN A 289 1.50 28.37 -22.39
N GLY A 290 2.37 28.39 -21.37
CA GLY A 290 3.19 27.21 -21.02
C GLY A 290 2.44 26.20 -20.15
N GLN A 291 2.77 24.91 -20.27
CA GLN A 291 2.51 23.90 -19.25
C GLN A 291 3.81 23.17 -18.88
N ILE A 292 3.90 22.73 -17.63
CA ILE A 292 4.98 21.87 -17.12
C ILE A 292 4.35 20.53 -16.76
N GLY A 293 4.71 19.46 -17.46
CA GLY A 293 4.22 18.11 -17.24
C GLY A 293 4.76 17.15 -18.30
N GLU A 294 4.85 15.85 -17.99
CA GLU A 294 5.34 14.86 -18.95
C GLU A 294 4.34 14.64 -20.10
N MET A 295 4.81 14.80 -21.33
CA MET A 295 4.10 14.29 -22.50
C MET A 295 4.33 12.77 -22.62
N LEU A 296 3.63 11.99 -21.80
CA LEU A 296 3.15 10.69 -22.28
C LEU A 296 2.00 10.95 -23.26
N VAL A 297 2.05 10.33 -24.44
CA VAL A 297 0.85 10.19 -25.30
C VAL A 297 0.08 8.96 -24.83
N ASP A 298 -0.39 9.06 -23.59
CA ASP A 298 -1.48 8.25 -23.07
C ASP A 298 -2.77 9.11 -23.18
N PRO A 299 -3.98 8.54 -23.28
CA PRO A 299 -5.18 9.33 -23.54
C PRO A 299 -5.60 10.13 -22.30
N VAL A 300 -5.01 11.32 -22.13
CA VAL A 300 -5.42 12.29 -21.10
C VAL A 300 -6.90 12.61 -21.28
N LEU A 301 -7.70 12.23 -20.29
CA LEU A 301 -9.11 12.59 -20.21
C LEU A 301 -9.23 14.11 -20.00
N THR A 302 -9.75 14.77 -21.02
CA THR A 302 -10.03 16.20 -21.02
C THR A 302 -11.50 16.43 -20.70
N SER A 303 -11.78 17.25 -19.69
CA SER A 303 -13.13 17.67 -19.34
C SER A 303 -13.38 19.13 -19.68
N VAL A 304 -14.49 19.44 -20.36
CA VAL A 304 -14.96 20.82 -20.58
C VAL A 304 -16.36 20.98 -19.99
N THR A 305 -16.46 21.78 -18.94
CA THR A 305 -17.73 22.14 -18.28
C THR A 305 -18.24 23.49 -18.80
N ALA A 306 -19.50 23.52 -19.22
CA ALA A 306 -20.31 24.73 -19.38
C ALA A 306 -21.52 24.65 -18.43
N ASP A 307 -22.20 25.75 -18.15
CA ASP A 307 -23.29 25.84 -17.15
C ASP A 307 -24.36 24.76 -17.28
N THR A 308 -24.59 24.27 -18.50
CA THR A 308 -25.57 23.22 -18.83
C THR A 308 -24.97 21.91 -19.36
N ASN A 309 -23.66 21.82 -19.61
CA ASN A 309 -23.05 20.72 -20.39
C ASN A 309 -21.71 20.24 -19.80
N ILE A 310 -21.40 18.95 -19.90
CA ILE A 310 -20.06 18.41 -19.58
C ILE A 310 -19.56 17.58 -20.76
N THR A 311 -18.40 17.90 -21.32
CA THR A 311 -17.73 17.11 -22.35
C THR A 311 -16.58 16.34 -21.73
N ILE A 312 -16.45 15.04 -21.99
CA ILE A 312 -15.30 14.20 -21.62
C ILE A 312 -14.70 13.61 -22.90
N SER A 313 -13.41 13.78 -23.15
CA SER A 313 -12.76 13.23 -24.35
C SER A 313 -11.32 12.79 -24.13
N THR A 314 -10.85 11.86 -24.94
CA THR A 314 -9.47 11.38 -24.94
C THR A 314 -8.69 11.86 -26.17
N GLY A 315 -7.39 12.09 -25.98
CA GLY A 315 -6.40 12.21 -27.05
C GLY A 315 -6.55 13.37 -28.03
N SER A 316 -5.89 13.23 -29.18
CA SER A 316 -5.73 14.28 -30.21
C SER A 316 -6.61 14.07 -31.45
N GLY A 317 -7.52 13.10 -31.41
CA GLY A 317 -8.33 12.71 -32.55
C GLY A 317 -7.65 11.66 -33.40
N THR A 318 -7.27 10.55 -32.78
CA THR A 318 -6.88 9.27 -33.40
C THR A 318 -8.09 8.33 -33.52
N THR A 319 -7.93 7.18 -34.17
CA THR A 319 -9.00 6.15 -34.25
C THR A 319 -9.28 5.46 -32.91
N GLY A 320 -8.39 5.61 -31.92
CA GLY A 320 -8.51 5.03 -30.58
C GLY A 320 -8.94 6.03 -29.51
N ASP A 321 -9.54 7.15 -29.91
CA ASP A 321 -10.02 8.24 -29.05
C ASP A 321 -11.55 8.34 -29.07
N PHE A 322 -12.14 8.83 -27.98
CA PHE A 322 -13.57 9.03 -27.83
C PHE A 322 -13.92 10.43 -27.33
N LYS A 323 -15.19 10.81 -27.50
CA LYS A 323 -15.79 12.00 -26.89
C LYS A 323 -17.22 11.73 -26.46
N LEU A 324 -17.49 11.97 -25.19
CA LEU A 324 -18.80 11.95 -24.57
C LEU A 324 -19.23 13.40 -24.31
N PHE A 325 -20.51 13.67 -24.53
CA PHE A 325 -21.12 14.96 -24.27
C PHE A 325 -22.38 14.74 -23.43
N PHE A 326 -22.38 15.28 -22.23
CA PHE A 326 -23.49 15.27 -21.29
C PHE A 326 -24.19 16.62 -21.36
N SER A 327 -25.53 16.64 -21.38
CA SER A 327 -26.33 17.86 -21.40
C SER A 327 -27.47 17.81 -20.38
N GLN A 328 -27.66 18.89 -19.63
CA GLN A 328 -28.78 19.04 -18.70
C GLN A 328 -30.13 19.00 -19.44
N SER A 329 -30.19 19.53 -20.67
CA SER A 329 -31.39 19.52 -21.52
C SER A 329 -31.83 18.12 -21.93
N SER A 330 -30.87 17.19 -21.98
CA SER A 330 -31.04 15.82 -22.44
C SER A 330 -30.97 14.82 -21.29
N GLY A 331 -30.96 15.30 -20.03
CA GLY A 331 -31.07 14.49 -18.82
C GLY A 331 -29.92 13.52 -18.58
N GLY A 332 -28.71 13.75 -19.10
CA GLY A 332 -27.58 12.83 -18.93
C GLY A 332 -26.60 12.85 -20.11
N LEU A 333 -26.10 11.67 -20.50
CA LEU A 333 -25.26 11.49 -21.69
C LEU A 333 -26.08 11.71 -22.97
N ASP A 334 -25.76 12.78 -23.71
CA ASP A 334 -26.47 13.25 -24.89
C ASP A 334 -25.85 12.72 -26.20
N GLN A 335 -24.53 12.76 -26.32
CA GLN A 335 -23.82 12.31 -27.55
C GLN A 335 -22.53 11.53 -27.21
N GLY A 336 -22.18 10.57 -28.08
CA GLY A 336 -20.96 9.78 -28.00
C GLY A 336 -20.34 9.58 -29.38
N PHE A 337 -19.04 9.87 -29.50
CA PHE A 337 -18.26 9.82 -30.74
C PHE A 337 -17.01 8.96 -30.56
N LEU A 338 -16.60 8.26 -31.61
CA LEU A 338 -15.28 7.64 -31.74
C LEU A 338 -14.53 8.19 -32.96
N GLY A 339 -13.20 8.28 -32.84
CA GLY A 339 -12.32 8.39 -33.99
C GLY A 339 -11.77 9.79 -34.32
N SER A 340 -11.18 9.89 -35.52
CA SER A 340 -10.16 10.89 -35.81
C SER A 340 -10.65 12.29 -36.20
N ALA A 341 -9.73 13.27 -36.05
CA ALA A 341 -9.91 14.71 -36.25
C ALA A 341 -11.05 15.15 -37.20
N GLY A 342 -12.15 15.61 -36.59
CA GLY A 342 -13.32 16.13 -37.28
C GLY A 342 -14.62 16.01 -36.47
N TRP A 343 -14.69 15.04 -35.54
CA TRP A 343 -15.86 14.71 -34.69
C TRP A 343 -17.20 14.49 -35.44
N GLY A 344 -17.18 14.41 -36.78
CA GLY A 344 -18.26 13.92 -37.63
C GLY A 344 -18.07 12.47 -38.06
N GLY A 345 -17.31 11.69 -37.28
CA GLY A 345 -17.19 10.23 -37.44
C GLY A 345 -18.42 9.50 -36.92
N ASP A 346 -18.36 8.16 -36.92
CA ASP A 346 -19.50 7.30 -36.55
C ASP A 346 -20.08 7.68 -35.18
N LEU A 347 -21.32 8.14 -35.23
CA LEU A 347 -22.09 8.61 -34.09
C LEU A 347 -22.66 7.40 -33.35
N LEU A 348 -22.12 7.08 -32.17
CA LEU A 348 -22.57 5.91 -31.42
C LEU A 348 -23.95 6.11 -30.77
N VAL A 349 -24.28 7.36 -30.41
CA VAL A 349 -25.58 7.74 -29.85
C VAL A 349 -26.28 8.69 -30.83
N ASN A 350 -27.25 8.18 -31.58
CA ASN A 350 -28.02 8.98 -32.55
C ASN A 350 -29.17 9.74 -31.86
N PRO A 351 -29.15 11.09 -31.78
CA PRO A 351 -30.11 11.88 -31.02
C PRO A 351 -31.52 11.95 -31.65
N THR A 352 -31.75 11.35 -32.84
CA THR A 352 -33.09 11.34 -33.44
C THR A 352 -34.12 10.51 -32.65
N ASN A 353 -33.65 9.63 -31.77
CA ASN A 353 -34.46 9.05 -30.69
C ASN A 353 -33.90 9.54 -29.36
N SER A 354 -34.43 10.65 -28.86
CA SER A 354 -34.11 11.20 -27.53
C SER A 354 -34.73 10.37 -26.39
N VAL A 355 -34.49 9.06 -26.43
CA VAL A 355 -34.68 8.19 -25.27
C VAL A 355 -33.47 8.44 -24.38
N LEU A 356 -33.72 9.07 -23.23
CA LEU A 356 -32.73 9.20 -22.16
C LEU A 356 -32.01 7.85 -21.98
N LEU A 357 -30.68 7.84 -21.94
CA LEU A 357 -29.90 6.65 -21.53
C LEU A 357 -30.07 6.31 -20.04
N THR A 358 -31.07 6.91 -19.39
CA THR A 358 -31.67 6.52 -18.12
C THR A 358 -32.80 5.53 -18.44
N GLU A 359 -32.62 4.22 -18.21
CA GLU A 359 -33.65 3.19 -18.53
C GLU A 359 -34.98 3.34 -17.75
N LEU A 360 -35.04 4.31 -16.83
CA LEU A 360 -36.18 4.67 -15.99
C LEU A 360 -37.17 5.58 -16.73
N ASN A 361 -37.85 5.03 -17.73
CA ASN A 361 -38.99 5.68 -18.35
C ASN A 361 -40.27 5.49 -17.50
N GLN A 362 -40.40 6.23 -16.40
CA GLN A 362 -41.70 6.36 -15.73
C GLN A 362 -42.76 6.88 -16.72
N ASP A 363 -44.03 6.54 -16.50
CA ASP A 363 -45.16 6.92 -17.37
C ASP A 363 -45.00 8.36 -17.88
N ALA A 364 -44.93 8.52 -19.21
CA ALA A 364 -44.56 9.78 -19.84
C ALA A 364 -45.52 10.95 -19.51
N SER A 365 -46.65 10.66 -18.85
CA SER A 365 -47.55 11.66 -18.28
C SER A 365 -47.11 12.25 -16.93
N ALA A 366 -46.22 11.59 -16.18
CA ALA A 366 -45.78 11.99 -14.83
C ALA A 366 -44.44 12.77 -14.80
N GLN A 367 -43.59 12.65 -15.84
CA GLN A 367 -42.35 13.43 -15.98
C GLN A 367 -42.63 14.92 -16.29
N THR A 368 -43.02 15.67 -15.27
CA THR A 368 -43.33 17.11 -15.37
C THR A 368 -42.10 18.02 -15.31
N SER A 369 -40.92 17.47 -15.02
CA SER A 369 -39.64 18.19 -14.96
C SER A 369 -38.53 17.38 -15.61
N THR A 370 -37.90 17.93 -16.64
CA THR A 370 -36.65 17.44 -17.23
C THR A 370 -35.41 18.11 -16.63
N ALA A 371 -35.57 18.83 -15.51
CA ALA A 371 -34.47 19.53 -14.85
C ALA A 371 -33.50 18.52 -14.21
N SER A 372 -32.43 18.22 -14.94
CA SER A 372 -31.28 17.48 -14.43
C SER A 372 -30.17 18.45 -14.04
N THR A 373 -29.38 18.05 -13.04
CA THR A 373 -28.17 18.74 -12.62
C THR A 373 -26.98 17.86 -12.98
N LEU A 374 -26.08 18.40 -13.79
CA LEU A 374 -24.82 17.74 -14.14
C LEU A 374 -23.69 18.33 -13.30
N ARG A 375 -22.85 17.46 -12.73
CA ARG A 375 -21.67 17.84 -11.97
C ARG A 375 -20.50 16.91 -12.26
N LEU A 376 -19.36 17.47 -12.65
CA LEU A 376 -18.10 16.74 -12.68
C LEU A 376 -17.64 16.53 -11.23
N LEU A 377 -17.52 15.28 -10.80
CA LEU A 377 -17.02 14.91 -9.47
C LEU A 377 -15.51 14.69 -9.49
N GLU A 378 -15.01 14.06 -10.54
CA GLU A 378 -13.61 13.72 -10.73
C GLU A 378 -13.22 13.96 -12.19
N ALA A 379 -12.00 14.48 -12.42
CA ALA A 379 -11.32 14.42 -13.70
C ALA A 379 -9.83 14.24 -13.41
N SER A 380 -9.36 13.01 -13.58
CA SER A 380 -7.97 12.58 -13.43
C SER A 380 -7.43 12.08 -14.77
N SER A 381 -6.13 11.76 -14.84
CA SER A 381 -5.55 11.12 -16.03
C SER A 381 -6.07 9.69 -16.25
N THR A 382 -6.64 9.04 -15.24
CA THR A 382 -7.10 7.65 -15.29
C THR A 382 -8.61 7.55 -15.55
N ARG A 383 -9.42 8.43 -14.96
CA ARG A 383 -10.87 8.47 -15.18
C ARG A 383 -11.49 9.86 -15.00
N ALA A 384 -12.68 10.04 -15.56
CA ALA A 384 -13.59 11.13 -15.20
C ALA A 384 -14.86 10.55 -14.55
N VAL A 385 -15.39 11.22 -13.53
CA VAL A 385 -16.67 10.84 -12.89
C VAL A 385 -17.66 11.99 -13.08
N VAL A 386 -18.70 11.74 -13.89
CA VAL A 386 -19.78 12.69 -14.14
C VAL A 386 -21.03 12.25 -13.37
N ARG A 387 -21.48 13.06 -12.42
CA ARG A 387 -22.77 12.91 -11.75
C ARG A 387 -23.86 13.60 -12.55
N ASN A 388 -24.94 12.88 -12.78
CA ASN A 388 -26.23 13.36 -13.22
C ASN A 388 -27.22 13.21 -12.05
N SER A 389 -28.09 14.18 -11.80
CA SER A 389 -29.11 14.07 -10.75
C SER A 389 -30.40 14.76 -11.16
N PHE A 390 -31.52 14.06 -11.10
CA PHE A 390 -32.83 14.52 -11.56
C PHE A 390 -33.95 13.90 -10.71
N THR A 391 -35.16 14.47 -10.81
CA THR A 391 -36.36 13.96 -10.15
C THR A 391 -37.38 13.48 -11.16
N LEU A 392 -37.93 12.30 -10.95
CA LEU A 392 -39.05 11.79 -11.74
C LEU A 392 -40.36 12.20 -11.05
N GLY A 393 -40.87 13.37 -11.45
CA GLY A 393 -42.03 14.01 -10.82
C GLY A 393 -41.81 14.24 -9.32
N SER A 394 -42.83 13.93 -8.51
CA SER A 394 -42.73 13.83 -7.05
C SER A 394 -42.39 12.42 -6.55
N GLU A 395 -42.32 11.43 -7.45
CA GLU A 395 -42.33 10.01 -7.09
C GLU A 395 -40.93 9.45 -6.82
N ALA A 396 -39.88 9.99 -7.44
CA ALA A 396 -38.51 9.53 -7.20
C ALA A 396 -37.44 10.60 -7.42
N SER A 397 -36.31 10.43 -6.72
CA SER A 397 -35.04 11.13 -6.98
C SER A 397 -34.02 10.12 -7.52
N VAL A 398 -33.30 10.51 -8.58
CA VAL A 398 -32.32 9.65 -9.26
C VAL A 398 -30.97 10.35 -9.29
N VAL A 399 -29.93 9.63 -8.90
CA VAL A 399 -28.52 10.05 -9.05
C VAL A 399 -27.81 9.00 -9.88
N GLU A 400 -27.12 9.42 -10.94
CA GLU A 400 -26.33 8.55 -11.79
C GLU A 400 -24.88 9.02 -11.82
N ASP A 401 -23.93 8.16 -11.49
CA ASP A 401 -22.49 8.44 -11.57
C ASP A 401 -21.86 7.65 -12.71
N TYR A 402 -21.39 8.36 -13.73
CA TYR A 402 -20.71 7.82 -14.91
C TYR A 402 -19.19 7.90 -14.70
N TYR A 403 -18.56 6.77 -14.41
CA TYR A 403 -17.11 6.57 -14.31
C TYR A 403 -16.58 6.21 -15.70
N ILE A 404 -15.74 7.08 -16.26
CA ILE A 404 -15.33 7.06 -17.67
C ILE A 404 -13.81 6.93 -17.71
N TYR A 405 -13.30 5.79 -18.18
CA TYR A 405 -11.87 5.47 -18.21
C TYR A 405 -11.24 5.82 -19.57
N SER A 406 -9.92 5.97 -19.62
CA SER A 406 -9.20 6.43 -20.82
C SER A 406 -9.24 5.43 -22.00
N SER A 407 -9.52 4.14 -21.79
CA SER A 407 -9.85 3.20 -22.88
C SER A 407 -11.21 3.38 -23.52
N GLY A 408 -12.12 4.13 -22.91
CA GLY A 408 -13.53 4.19 -23.32
C GLY A 408 -14.45 3.19 -22.60
N LYS A 409 -13.95 2.44 -21.61
CA LYS A 409 -14.83 1.76 -20.65
C LYS A 409 -15.63 2.81 -19.85
N ILE A 410 -16.94 2.62 -19.72
CA ILE A 410 -17.82 3.47 -18.91
C ILE A 410 -18.56 2.55 -17.91
N VAL A 411 -18.52 2.89 -16.63
CA VAL A 411 -19.34 2.26 -15.58
C VAL A 411 -20.33 3.29 -15.08
N LYS A 412 -21.62 2.97 -15.08
CA LYS A 412 -22.71 3.83 -14.63
C LYS A 412 -23.31 3.24 -13.36
N LYS A 413 -23.13 3.89 -12.22
CA LYS A 413 -23.85 3.56 -10.97
C LYS A 413 -25.12 4.40 -10.90
N ILE A 414 -26.24 3.82 -10.47
CA ILE A 414 -27.52 4.52 -10.32
C ILE A 414 -28.00 4.32 -8.88
N VAL A 415 -28.33 5.43 -8.22
CA VAL A 415 -29.06 5.45 -6.95
C VAL A 415 -30.46 5.96 -7.26
N TYR A 416 -31.46 5.10 -7.10
CA TYR A 416 -32.86 5.40 -7.31
C TYR A 416 -33.57 5.43 -5.95
N THR A 417 -33.96 6.61 -5.47
CA THR A 417 -34.73 6.77 -4.24
C THR A 417 -36.18 7.04 -4.59
N LYS A 418 -37.04 6.05 -4.38
CA LYS A 418 -38.49 6.20 -4.51
C LYS A 418 -39.05 6.92 -3.29
N LEU A 419 -39.87 7.93 -3.52
CA LEU A 419 -40.42 8.87 -2.54
C LEU A 419 -41.95 8.72 -2.37
N ASP A 420 -42.66 8.23 -3.37
CA ASP A 420 -44.12 8.04 -3.35
C ASP A 420 -44.55 6.77 -4.12
N THR A 421 -45.81 6.37 -4.01
CA THR A 421 -46.38 5.23 -4.73
C THR A 421 -46.73 5.57 -6.17
N GLY A 422 -46.11 4.88 -7.12
CA GLY A 422 -46.35 5.01 -8.56
C GLY A 422 -45.69 3.88 -9.35
N THR A 423 -46.16 3.65 -10.58
CA THR A 423 -45.81 2.48 -11.40
C THR A 423 -44.52 2.70 -12.20
N GLU A 424 -43.56 1.80 -12.00
CA GLU A 424 -42.27 1.81 -12.67
C GLU A 424 -42.28 0.91 -13.91
N VAL A 425 -42.30 1.53 -15.09
CA VAL A 425 -42.17 0.81 -16.37
C VAL A 425 -40.74 0.93 -16.89
N ARG A 426 -39.85 -0.01 -16.52
CA ARG A 426 -38.52 -0.10 -17.15
C ARG A 426 -38.66 -0.54 -18.61
N TYR A 427 -38.44 0.38 -19.54
CA TYR A 427 -38.49 0.09 -20.98
C TYR A 427 -37.08 -0.14 -21.52
N VAL A 428 -36.55 -1.35 -21.32
CA VAL A 428 -35.35 -1.79 -22.05
C VAL A 428 -35.74 -1.91 -23.52
N ALA A 429 -35.23 -1.01 -24.37
CA ALA A 429 -35.54 -1.02 -25.79
C ALA A 429 -35.00 -2.30 -26.43
N GLY A 430 -35.89 -3.26 -26.70
CA GLY A 430 -35.58 -4.53 -27.37
C GLY A 430 -35.19 -4.32 -28.83
N GLY A 431 -33.97 -3.82 -29.06
CA GLY A 431 -33.46 -3.47 -30.38
C GLY A 431 -32.04 -2.92 -30.32
N ALA A 432 -31.05 -3.83 -30.37
CA ALA A 432 -29.65 -3.60 -30.74
C ALA A 432 -29.09 -2.17 -30.50
N THR A 433 -28.93 -1.79 -29.23
CA THR A 433 -27.97 -0.74 -28.89
C THR A 433 -26.56 -1.35 -29.02
N ASN A 434 -25.68 -0.73 -29.81
CA ASN A 434 -24.30 -1.20 -30.03
C ASN A 434 -23.38 -1.03 -28.80
N PHE A 435 -23.96 -1.03 -27.59
CA PHE A 435 -23.31 -0.79 -26.30
C PHE A 435 -23.41 -1.99 -25.36
N VAL A 436 -24.25 -2.97 -25.68
CA VAL A 436 -24.30 -4.26 -24.99
C VAL A 436 -23.57 -5.27 -25.88
N ILE A 437 -22.58 -5.97 -25.30
CA ILE A 437 -21.77 -6.97 -26.01
C ILE A 437 -22.68 -7.94 -26.77
N ALA A 438 -22.36 -8.26 -28.02
CA ALA A 438 -23.14 -9.21 -28.81
C ALA A 438 -23.16 -10.60 -28.14
N GLY A 439 -24.25 -10.93 -27.44
CA GLY A 439 -24.40 -12.13 -26.61
C GLY A 439 -24.68 -11.85 -25.13
N GLY A 440 -24.43 -10.63 -24.64
CA GLY A 440 -24.94 -10.16 -23.36
C GLY A 440 -26.40 -9.77 -23.48
N SER A 441 -27.29 -10.47 -22.78
CA SER A 441 -28.61 -9.91 -22.46
C SER A 441 -28.42 -8.80 -21.43
N GLY A 442 -29.08 -7.65 -21.62
CA GLY A 442 -28.93 -6.48 -20.72
C GLY A 442 -29.40 -6.72 -19.28
N TYR A 443 -30.03 -7.86 -19.03
CA TYR A 443 -30.25 -8.49 -17.73
C TYR A 443 -29.72 -9.92 -17.86
N GLY A 444 -29.05 -10.45 -16.85
CA GLY A 444 -28.61 -11.86 -16.82
C GLY A 444 -29.80 -12.82 -16.98
N ASN A 445 -29.54 -14.09 -17.31
CA ASN A 445 -30.56 -15.07 -17.74
C ASN A 445 -31.65 -15.45 -16.70
N ASP A 446 -31.66 -14.82 -15.52
CA ASP A 446 -32.70 -15.01 -14.50
C ASP A 446 -33.94 -14.21 -14.86
N GLY A 447 -34.84 -14.86 -15.61
CA GLY A 447 -36.01 -14.28 -16.28
C GLY A 447 -37.14 -13.75 -15.39
N GLY A 448 -36.84 -12.85 -14.46
CA GLY A 448 -37.81 -12.05 -13.73
C GLY A 448 -37.84 -10.61 -14.25
N THR A 449 -38.94 -10.22 -14.90
CA THR A 449 -39.25 -8.78 -15.06
C THR A 449 -39.34 -8.16 -13.66
N PRO A 450 -38.69 -7.02 -13.37
CA PRO A 450 -38.81 -6.37 -12.07
C PRO A 450 -40.29 -6.12 -11.73
N PRO A 451 -40.70 -6.23 -10.45
CA PRO A 451 -42.06 -5.89 -10.05
C PRO A 451 -42.41 -4.47 -10.51
N ALA A 452 -43.58 -4.31 -11.14
CA ALA A 452 -44.02 -3.03 -11.70
C ALA A 452 -44.18 -1.92 -10.64
N ASP A 453 -44.33 -2.29 -9.37
CA ASP A 453 -44.39 -1.38 -8.23
C ASP A 453 -43.35 -1.80 -7.19
N ARG A 454 -42.18 -1.14 -7.17
CA ARG A 454 -41.25 -1.20 -6.02
C ARG A 454 -41.82 -0.37 -4.85
N PRO A 455 -41.63 -0.77 -3.59
CA PRO A 455 -41.98 0.08 -2.44
C PRO A 455 -41.11 1.34 -2.37
N ILE A 456 -41.57 2.34 -1.59
CA ILE A 456 -40.79 3.52 -1.21
C ILE A 456 -39.49 3.04 -0.53
N GLY A 457 -38.34 3.58 -0.94
CA GLY A 457 -37.02 3.07 -0.53
C GLY A 457 -35.89 3.49 -1.48
N THR A 458 -34.64 3.18 -1.14
CA THR A 458 -33.47 3.47 -1.97
C THR A 458 -32.88 2.20 -2.57
N TYR A 459 -32.66 2.22 -3.89
CA TYR A 459 -32.21 1.11 -4.70
C TYR A 459 -30.91 1.47 -5.41
N TYR A 460 -29.99 0.51 -5.51
CA TYR A 460 -28.71 0.66 -6.19
C TYR A 460 -28.69 -0.22 -7.44
N ASP A 461 -28.13 0.30 -8.53
CA ASP A 461 -27.99 -0.39 -9.83
C ASP A 461 -26.61 -0.06 -10.41
N THR A 462 -26.02 -0.96 -11.20
CA THR A 462 -24.70 -0.73 -11.82
C THR A 462 -24.67 -1.34 -13.22
N GLN A 463 -24.39 -0.50 -14.21
CA GLN A 463 -24.37 -0.84 -15.62
C GLN A 463 -22.96 -0.63 -16.19
N ILE A 464 -22.47 -1.56 -17.00
CA ILE A 464 -21.18 -1.43 -17.70
C ILE A 464 -21.47 -1.19 -19.18
N ILE A 465 -21.06 -0.02 -19.67
CA ILE A 465 -21.13 0.37 -21.07
C ILE A 465 -19.71 0.27 -21.63
N ARG A 466 -19.48 -0.65 -22.56
CA ARG A 466 -18.19 -0.73 -23.26
C ARG A 466 -18.28 0.02 -24.58
N LEU A 467 -17.42 1.02 -24.75
CA LEU A 467 -17.03 1.47 -26.08
C LEU A 467 -15.94 0.49 -26.55
N ASP A 468 -16.13 -0.21 -27.68
CA ASP A 468 -15.14 -1.17 -28.22
C ASP A 468 -13.94 -0.45 -28.89
N VAL A 469 -13.27 0.43 -28.14
CA VAL A 469 -12.18 1.28 -28.66
C VAL A 469 -10.83 0.58 -28.58
N ARG A 470 -10.60 -0.19 -27.51
CA ARG A 470 -9.37 -0.93 -27.24
C ARG A 470 -9.70 -2.20 -26.45
N SER A 471 -8.86 -3.22 -26.56
CA SER A 471 -8.80 -4.27 -25.53
C SER A 471 -8.42 -3.61 -24.21
N ALA A 472 -9.30 -3.65 -23.21
CA ALA A 472 -9.01 -3.14 -21.87
C ALA A 472 -7.67 -3.73 -21.38
N SER A 473 -6.81 -2.89 -20.78
CA SER A 473 -5.68 -3.43 -20.03
C SER A 473 -6.21 -4.23 -18.84
N SER A 474 -5.42 -5.17 -18.32
CA SER A 474 -5.71 -5.85 -17.05
C SER A 474 -6.14 -4.87 -15.96
N ASP A 475 -5.48 -3.71 -15.94
CA ASP A 475 -5.50 -2.72 -14.88
C ASP A 475 -6.81 -1.92 -14.84
N GLU A 476 -7.52 -1.82 -15.97
CA GLU A 476 -8.83 -1.17 -16.04
C GLU A 476 -9.99 -2.11 -15.64
N ILE A 477 -9.75 -3.42 -15.60
CA ILE A 477 -10.75 -4.41 -15.22
C ILE A 477 -10.81 -4.51 -13.69
N THR A 478 -9.65 -4.46 -13.04
CA THR A 478 -9.40 -4.74 -11.62
C THR A 478 -9.90 -3.72 -10.60
N ASP A 479 -10.28 -2.51 -11.00
CA ASP A 479 -10.95 -1.49 -10.14
C ASP A 479 -12.19 -2.08 -9.40
N TYR A 480 -12.77 -3.15 -9.94
CA TYR A 480 -13.92 -3.90 -9.38
C TYR A 480 -13.76 -5.44 -9.39
N GLN A 481 -12.57 -5.99 -9.65
CA GLN A 481 -12.33 -7.43 -9.51
C GLN A 481 -11.83 -7.79 -8.11
N ASN A 482 -11.89 -9.07 -7.78
CA ASN A 482 -11.40 -9.64 -6.52
C ASN A 482 -9.96 -9.17 -6.20
N PRO A 483 -9.56 -9.15 -4.91
CA PRO A 483 -8.15 -8.97 -4.54
C PRO A 483 -7.32 -10.12 -5.12
N ASP A 484 -6.01 -9.93 -5.21
CA ASP A 484 -5.13 -11.07 -5.53
C ASP A 484 -5.32 -12.15 -4.46
N MET A 485 -5.59 -13.38 -4.86
CA MET A 485 -6.42 -14.30 -4.05
C MET A 485 -5.69 -15.05 -2.94
N ASP A 486 -4.49 -14.62 -2.50
CA ASP A 486 -3.78 -15.25 -1.37
C ASP A 486 -4.27 -14.77 0.02
N LEU A 487 -5.56 -14.41 0.09
CA LEU A 487 -6.27 -14.17 1.34
C LEU A 487 -6.56 -15.51 2.03
N GLY A 488 -5.58 -16.02 2.79
CA GLY A 488 -5.61 -17.27 3.55
C GLY A 488 -6.66 -17.40 4.68
N ILE A 489 -7.74 -16.63 4.60
CA ILE A 489 -8.87 -16.53 5.52
C ILE A 489 -10.21 -16.94 4.83
N LEU A 490 -10.23 -17.12 3.49
CA LEU A 490 -11.34 -17.73 2.76
C LEU A 490 -11.47 -19.24 3.05
N LYS A 491 -11.98 -19.59 4.25
CA LYS A 491 -12.42 -20.95 4.60
C LYS A 491 -13.90 -21.15 4.30
N GLY A 492 -14.24 -21.07 3.02
CA GLY A 492 -15.54 -21.40 2.46
C GLY A 492 -15.36 -21.80 1.01
N ALA A 493 -16.14 -22.76 0.50
CA ALA A 493 -16.06 -23.11 -0.91
C ALA A 493 -16.37 -21.88 -1.77
N SER A 494 -15.56 -21.65 -2.81
CA SER A 494 -15.72 -20.56 -3.78
C SER A 494 -17.19 -20.41 -4.18
N LEU A 495 -17.82 -19.32 -3.76
CA LEU A 495 -19.15 -18.93 -4.23
C LEU A 495 -19.01 -18.48 -5.67
N GLU A 496 -19.18 -19.45 -6.56
CA GLU A 496 -19.20 -19.34 -8.02
C GLU A 496 -18.56 -18.05 -8.55
N GLU A 497 -17.21 -18.08 -8.63
CA GLU A 497 -16.67 -17.82 -9.95
C GLU A 497 -17.40 -18.79 -10.87
N ASP A 498 -18.36 -18.28 -11.64
CA ASP A 498 -18.81 -18.94 -12.85
C ASP A 498 -17.62 -18.99 -13.80
N ALA A 499 -16.75 -19.97 -13.57
CA ALA A 499 -15.53 -20.22 -14.34
C ALA A 499 -15.83 -20.58 -15.81
N THR A 500 -17.12 -20.60 -16.21
CA THR A 500 -17.58 -20.80 -17.57
C THR A 500 -17.99 -19.50 -18.27
N THR A 501 -18.26 -18.41 -17.54
CA THR A 501 -18.40 -17.06 -18.12
C THR A 501 -17.13 -16.23 -17.94
N THR A 502 -16.58 -15.76 -19.05
CA THR A 502 -15.50 -14.76 -19.14
C THR A 502 -15.90 -13.37 -18.63
N ALA A 503 -16.93 -13.28 -17.79
CA ALA A 503 -17.43 -12.04 -17.20
C ALA A 503 -16.46 -11.51 -16.13
N GLY A 504 -15.92 -12.37 -15.27
CA GLY A 504 -14.85 -12.01 -14.32
C GLY A 504 -15.20 -10.89 -13.32
N PHE A 505 -16.48 -10.64 -13.05
CA PHE A 505 -16.97 -9.64 -12.09
C PHE A 505 -17.78 -10.31 -10.98
N ASN A 506 -17.84 -9.70 -9.81
CA ASN A 506 -18.69 -10.14 -8.69
C ASN A 506 -20.17 -9.78 -8.94
N THR A 507 -20.80 -10.48 -9.89
CA THR A 507 -22.14 -10.20 -10.41
C THR A 507 -23.27 -10.38 -9.37
N TRP A 508 -23.41 -9.39 -8.48
CA TRP A 508 -24.65 -8.60 -8.33
C TRP A 508 -24.42 -7.36 -7.44
N ASP A 509 -23.54 -7.46 -6.45
CA ASP A 509 -23.48 -6.53 -5.30
C ASP A 509 -22.16 -5.76 -5.10
N GLY A 510 -21.14 -5.97 -5.94
CA GLY A 510 -19.90 -5.17 -5.88
C GLY A 510 -19.07 -5.30 -4.59
N SER A 511 -19.24 -6.40 -3.83
CA SER A 511 -18.66 -6.59 -2.50
C SER A 511 -17.76 -7.83 -2.38
N TYR A 512 -16.67 -7.74 -1.61
CA TYR A 512 -15.80 -8.87 -1.27
C TYR A 512 -16.41 -9.77 -0.19
N GLY A 513 -16.42 -11.10 -0.38
CA GLY A 513 -16.90 -12.06 0.62
C GLY A 513 -15.83 -12.43 1.63
N VAL A 514 -16.19 -12.45 2.93
CA VAL A 514 -15.35 -13.02 4.00
C VAL A 514 -16.24 -13.84 4.93
N ASP A 515 -15.92 -15.11 5.13
CA ASP A 515 -16.71 -16.01 5.98
C ASP A 515 -16.06 -16.18 7.36
N LEU A 516 -16.79 -15.81 8.42
CA LEU A 516 -16.40 -16.09 9.81
C LEU A 516 -16.98 -17.43 10.27
N THR A 517 -16.27 -18.10 11.18
CA THR A 517 -16.87 -19.17 11.98
C THR A 517 -17.71 -18.59 13.12
N ALA A 518 -18.66 -19.35 13.65
CA ALA A 518 -19.46 -18.97 14.81
C ALA A 518 -18.63 -18.64 16.08
N THR A 519 -17.40 -19.14 16.15
CA THR A 519 -16.45 -18.85 17.22
C THR A 519 -15.66 -17.56 16.99
N ASP A 520 -15.65 -17.00 15.78
CA ASP A 520 -14.87 -15.81 15.47
C ASP A 520 -15.53 -14.53 15.96
N THR A 521 -14.67 -13.60 16.35
CA THR A 521 -15.02 -12.36 17.05
C THR A 521 -14.25 -11.16 16.50
N ALA A 522 -13.35 -11.39 15.55
CA ALA A 522 -12.71 -10.37 14.77
C ALA A 522 -12.41 -10.93 13.38
N VAL A 523 -12.52 -10.07 12.38
CA VAL A 523 -12.06 -10.31 11.02
C VAL A 523 -10.75 -9.56 10.90
N TYR A 524 -9.70 -10.25 10.47
CA TYR A 524 -8.47 -9.63 10.03
C TYR A 524 -8.42 -9.78 8.51
N ILE A 525 -8.27 -8.70 7.77
CA ILE A 525 -8.20 -8.72 6.30
C ILE A 525 -6.92 -7.98 5.89
N SER A 526 -5.82 -8.70 5.68
CA SER A 526 -4.58 -8.18 5.09
C SER A 526 -4.63 -8.16 3.55
N ASP A 527 -3.59 -7.62 2.89
CA ASP A 527 -3.39 -7.71 1.42
C ASP A 527 -4.61 -7.21 0.61
N LEU A 528 -5.15 -6.06 1.03
CA LEU A 528 -6.35 -5.45 0.43
C LEU A 528 -6.11 -4.70 -0.89
N ASP A 529 -4.85 -4.48 -1.22
CA ASP A 529 -4.36 -3.82 -2.43
C ASP A 529 -4.51 -4.73 -3.67
N GLY A 530 -4.08 -5.98 -3.57
CA GLY A 530 -3.91 -6.87 -4.72
C GLY A 530 -2.94 -6.28 -5.76
N GLY A 531 -1.86 -5.66 -5.29
CA GLY A 531 -0.83 -5.03 -6.13
C GLY A 531 -0.95 -3.51 -6.28
N THR A 532 -0.48 -2.98 -7.40
CA THR A 532 -0.17 -1.54 -7.64
C THR A 532 -1.38 -0.60 -7.80
N GLN A 533 -2.59 -1.05 -7.46
CA GLN A 533 -3.82 -0.37 -7.87
C GLN A 533 -4.61 0.22 -6.70
N THR A 534 -5.11 1.43 -6.90
CA THR A 534 -5.96 2.09 -5.92
C THR A 534 -7.34 1.46 -5.88
N ARG A 535 -7.76 0.89 -4.74
CA ARG A 535 -9.15 0.45 -4.55
C ARG A 535 -9.98 1.61 -4.00
N TYR A 536 -11.07 1.96 -4.68
CA TYR A 536 -11.95 3.08 -4.32
C TYR A 536 -13.17 2.60 -3.53
N ASP A 537 -13.36 3.15 -2.33
CA ASP A 537 -14.48 2.88 -1.40
C ASP A 537 -14.90 1.39 -1.29
N PRO A 538 -13.97 0.47 -0.97
CA PRO A 538 -14.21 -0.96 -1.05
C PRO A 538 -15.30 -1.45 -0.07
N VAL A 539 -16.18 -2.31 -0.57
CA VAL A 539 -17.29 -2.92 0.17
C VAL A 539 -17.01 -4.40 0.43
N PHE A 540 -17.33 -4.86 1.64
CA PHE A 540 -17.12 -6.21 2.13
C PHE A 540 -18.44 -6.75 2.70
N LYS A 541 -18.76 -8.01 2.40
CA LYS A 541 -19.79 -8.82 3.03
C LYS A 541 -19.13 -9.86 3.91
N ILE A 542 -19.19 -9.61 5.21
CA ILE A 542 -18.60 -10.45 6.24
C ILE A 542 -19.73 -11.36 6.76
N ARG A 543 -19.76 -12.60 6.31
CA ARG A 543 -20.71 -13.63 6.78
C ARG A 543 -20.22 -14.23 8.09
N GLY A 544 -21.06 -15.02 8.75
CA GLY A 544 -20.74 -15.59 10.05
C GLY A 544 -20.73 -14.58 11.20
N TRP A 545 -21.15 -13.33 10.99
CA TRP A 545 -21.04 -12.25 11.98
C TRP A 545 -21.96 -12.47 13.19
N SER A 546 -21.38 -12.80 14.35
CA SER A 546 -22.06 -13.28 15.56
C SER A 546 -22.69 -12.21 16.46
N SER A 547 -22.92 -11.01 15.93
CA SER A 547 -23.43 -9.89 16.71
C SER A 547 -24.68 -9.27 16.13
N ILE A 548 -25.62 -8.99 17.02
CA ILE A 548 -26.77 -8.08 16.84
C ILE A 548 -26.35 -6.59 16.76
N SER A 549 -25.05 -6.31 16.83
CA SER A 549 -24.47 -4.99 16.63
C SER A 549 -23.52 -4.98 15.43
N THR A 550 -23.34 -3.81 14.84
CA THR A 550 -22.19 -3.51 13.97
C THR A 550 -20.85 -3.62 14.75
N PRO A 551 -19.69 -3.63 14.07
CA PRO A 551 -18.38 -3.60 14.72
C PRO A 551 -18.24 -2.40 15.63
N ASN A 552 -17.71 -2.61 16.83
CA ASN A 552 -17.32 -1.54 17.75
C ASN A 552 -15.82 -1.18 17.64
N TYR A 553 -15.04 -1.97 16.90
CA TYR A 553 -13.69 -1.64 16.51
C TYR A 553 -13.46 -1.91 15.03
N VAL A 554 -12.96 -0.90 14.34
CA VAL A 554 -12.38 -1.03 13.01
C VAL A 554 -11.05 -0.29 13.03
N ALA A 555 -10.00 -0.89 12.48
CA ALA A 555 -8.73 -0.22 12.24
C ALA A 555 -8.17 -0.58 10.86
N LEU A 556 -7.44 0.35 10.24
CA LEU A 556 -6.66 0.15 9.02
C LEU A 556 -5.18 0.38 9.36
N ASN A 557 -4.33 -0.63 9.16
CA ASN A 557 -2.91 -0.64 9.58
C ASN A 557 -2.73 -0.19 11.04
N GLY A 558 -3.64 -0.67 11.90
CA GLY A 558 -3.67 -0.29 13.31
C GLY A 558 -4.20 1.11 13.65
N THR A 559 -4.41 1.98 12.66
CA THR A 559 -5.09 3.26 12.84
C THR A 559 -6.59 3.02 13.02
N THR A 560 -7.11 3.31 14.21
CA THR A 560 -8.55 3.17 14.49
C THR A 560 -9.39 4.09 13.62
N LEU A 561 -10.43 3.54 13.01
CA LEU A 561 -11.34 4.22 12.11
C LEU A 561 -12.66 4.59 12.84
N ALA A 562 -13.27 5.71 12.44
CA ALA A 562 -14.56 6.17 12.96
C ALA A 562 -15.71 5.80 12.01
N SER A 563 -16.79 5.23 12.56
CA SER A 563 -18.02 4.93 11.81
C SER A 563 -18.69 6.21 11.32
N GLY A 564 -19.28 6.17 10.12
CA GLY A 564 -19.88 7.31 9.43
C GLY A 564 -18.90 8.37 8.91
N THR A 565 -17.60 8.23 9.20
CA THR A 565 -16.52 9.14 8.70
C THR A 565 -15.53 8.39 7.82
N ASN A 566 -14.99 7.27 8.31
CA ASN A 566 -14.02 6.45 7.60
C ASN A 566 -14.62 5.16 7.05
N TYR A 567 -15.69 4.66 7.66
CA TYR A 567 -16.41 3.47 7.19
C TYR A 567 -17.89 3.56 7.50
N ASN A 568 -18.72 2.90 6.69
CA ASN A 568 -20.08 2.54 7.04
C ASN A 568 -20.12 1.04 7.37
N ALA A 569 -20.96 0.67 8.34
CA ALA A 569 -21.19 -0.73 8.69
C ALA A 569 -22.68 -0.93 9.00
N SER A 570 -23.27 -2.00 8.48
CA SER A 570 -24.67 -2.35 8.71
C SER A 570 -24.87 -3.86 8.70
N LEU A 571 -25.69 -4.38 9.60
CA LEU A 571 -26.15 -5.77 9.54
C LEU A 571 -27.20 -5.88 8.43
N LYS A 572 -27.02 -6.81 7.49
CA LYS A 572 -28.02 -7.02 6.43
C LYS A 572 -29.31 -7.53 7.07
N PRO A 573 -30.43 -6.77 6.96
CA PRO A 573 -31.71 -7.19 7.51
C PRO A 573 -32.23 -8.43 6.78
N ILE A 574 -33.26 -9.04 7.35
CA ILE A 574 -33.99 -10.12 6.70
C ILE A 574 -34.89 -9.48 5.64
N SER A 575 -34.85 -9.97 4.41
CA SER A 575 -35.56 -9.40 3.26
C SER A 575 -37.09 -9.54 3.38
N SER A 576 -37.56 -10.55 4.12
CA SER A 576 -38.97 -10.69 4.51
C SER A 576 -39.13 -11.61 5.72
N ALA A 577 -40.13 -11.38 6.56
CA ALA A 577 -40.43 -12.27 7.67
C ALA A 577 -41.94 -12.38 7.92
N TYR A 578 -42.39 -13.58 8.30
CA TYR A 578 -43.81 -13.86 8.50
C TYR A 578 -44.03 -14.85 9.65
N TYR A 579 -45.01 -14.58 10.50
CA TYR A 579 -45.51 -15.52 11.50
C TYR A 579 -46.83 -16.12 11.01
N ALA A 580 -46.81 -17.38 10.61
CA ALA A 580 -48.00 -18.11 10.19
C ALA A 580 -48.60 -18.91 11.36
N THR A 581 -49.91 -18.87 11.45
CA THR A 581 -50.74 -19.68 12.34
C THR A 581 -51.74 -20.48 11.49
N ASP A 582 -52.36 -21.51 12.05
CA ASP A 582 -53.39 -22.32 11.38
C ASP A 582 -54.56 -21.50 10.79
N ALA A 583 -54.77 -20.26 11.26
CA ALA A 583 -55.87 -19.39 10.86
C ALA A 583 -55.45 -18.14 10.05
N ALA A 584 -54.21 -17.67 10.19
CA ALA A 584 -53.76 -16.42 9.56
C ALA A 584 -52.23 -16.28 9.53
N THR A 585 -51.72 -15.59 8.50
CA THR A 585 -50.33 -15.15 8.40
C THR A 585 -50.21 -13.68 8.78
N THR A 586 -49.33 -13.37 9.74
CA THR A 586 -48.92 -12.00 10.08
C THR A 586 -47.57 -11.73 9.42
N THR A 587 -47.51 -10.77 8.48
CA THR A 587 -46.22 -10.22 8.02
C THR A 587 -45.53 -9.53 9.20
N LEU A 588 -44.25 -9.84 9.43
CA LEU A 588 -43.39 -9.19 10.43
C LEU A 588 -42.36 -8.27 9.79
N SER A 589 -41.96 -8.56 8.55
CA SER A 589 -41.04 -7.74 7.76
C SER A 589 -41.38 -7.84 6.27
N ALA A 590 -41.31 -6.72 5.56
CA ALA A 590 -41.73 -6.61 4.16
C ALA A 590 -40.73 -5.81 3.32
N GLY A 591 -39.73 -6.49 2.76
CA GLY A 591 -38.71 -5.89 1.90
C GLY A 591 -37.43 -5.49 2.63
N GLY A 592 -37.31 -5.76 3.94
CA GLY A 592 -36.13 -5.44 4.74
C GLY A 592 -35.86 -3.94 4.93
N ASP A 593 -36.84 -3.08 4.64
CA ASP A 593 -36.73 -1.63 4.79
C ASP A 593 -37.35 -1.15 6.11
N TYR A 594 -36.51 -0.53 6.96
CA TYR A 594 -36.89 0.07 8.24
C TYR A 594 -37.93 1.20 8.12
N ALA A 595 -38.24 1.70 6.92
CA ALA A 595 -39.24 2.74 6.68
C ALA A 595 -40.69 2.21 6.50
N SER A 596 -40.89 0.89 6.33
CA SER A 596 -42.23 0.35 6.06
C SER A 596 -43.13 0.35 7.30
N SER A 597 -44.39 0.77 7.16
CA SER A 597 -45.41 0.68 8.23
C SER A 597 -45.85 -0.76 8.54
N THR A 598 -45.44 -1.73 7.72
CA THR A 598 -45.62 -3.17 7.94
C THR A 598 -44.36 -3.87 8.46
N GLU A 599 -43.29 -3.11 8.72
CA GLU A 599 -42.09 -3.59 9.41
C GLU A 599 -42.35 -3.60 10.93
N PHE A 600 -42.48 -4.79 11.50
CA PHE A 600 -42.67 -5.00 12.94
C PHE A 600 -41.39 -5.50 13.62
N LEU A 601 -40.54 -6.25 12.90
CA LEU A 601 -39.17 -6.49 13.34
C LEU A 601 -38.46 -5.14 13.57
N ALA A 602 -37.69 -5.02 14.65
CA ALA A 602 -37.06 -3.78 15.11
C ALA A 602 -37.99 -2.68 15.66
N SER A 603 -39.31 -2.92 15.78
CA SER A 603 -40.25 -1.94 16.33
C SER A 603 -40.78 -2.33 17.70
N SER A 604 -40.21 -1.75 18.76
CA SER A 604 -40.59 -2.01 20.17
C SER A 604 -42.06 -1.77 20.51
N LEU A 605 -42.78 -1.03 19.67
CA LEU A 605 -44.23 -0.80 19.78
C LEU A 605 -45.08 -1.94 19.22
N ASN A 606 -44.51 -2.75 18.31
CA ASN A 606 -45.21 -3.77 17.52
C ASN A 606 -44.62 -5.19 17.69
N ASN A 607 -43.59 -5.36 18.52
CA ASN A 607 -42.95 -6.64 18.86
C ASN A 607 -43.95 -7.81 18.96
N LYS A 608 -43.75 -8.85 18.14
CA LYS A 608 -44.67 -9.99 18.05
C LYS A 608 -44.36 -11.07 19.10
N THR A 609 -45.39 -11.50 19.83
CA THR A 609 -45.37 -12.76 20.60
C THR A 609 -45.43 -13.96 19.65
N MET A 610 -44.50 -14.90 19.81
CA MET A 610 -44.38 -16.14 19.05
C MET A 610 -44.71 -17.32 19.98
N ASP A 611 -45.98 -17.70 20.06
CA ASP A 611 -46.43 -18.76 20.97
C ASP A 611 -45.94 -20.17 20.55
N PHE A 612 -45.63 -20.35 19.26
CA PHE A 612 -45.17 -21.59 18.63
C PHE A 612 -46.08 -22.80 18.93
N ALA A 613 -47.40 -22.59 18.89
CA ALA A 613 -48.35 -23.67 19.02
C ALA A 613 -48.25 -24.67 17.84
N SER A 614 -48.85 -25.85 17.99
CA SER A 614 -48.87 -26.87 16.92
C SER A 614 -49.44 -26.30 15.62
N GLY A 615 -48.63 -26.26 14.56
CA GLY A 615 -48.99 -25.70 13.25
C GLY A 615 -48.43 -24.29 13.00
N GLU A 616 -47.97 -23.60 14.04
CA GLU A 616 -47.40 -22.25 13.90
C GLU A 616 -45.93 -22.27 13.44
N ASN A 617 -45.60 -21.34 12.55
CA ASN A 617 -44.30 -21.29 11.88
C ASN A 617 -43.81 -19.84 11.74
N LEU A 618 -42.54 -19.60 12.07
CA LEU A 618 -41.84 -18.37 11.71
C LEU A 618 -41.04 -18.59 10.43
N TYR A 619 -41.31 -17.79 9.40
CA TYR A 619 -40.59 -17.77 8.13
C TYR A 619 -39.66 -16.57 8.08
N LEU A 620 -38.40 -16.80 7.68
CA LEU A 620 -37.36 -15.77 7.52
C LEU A 620 -36.78 -15.89 6.10
N GLY A 621 -36.91 -14.85 5.28
CA GLY A 621 -36.52 -14.83 3.87
C GLY A 621 -35.30 -13.94 3.60
N PHE A 622 -34.32 -14.46 2.88
CA PHE A 622 -33.05 -13.80 2.60
C PHE A 622 -32.81 -13.71 1.09
N GLU A 623 -32.38 -12.55 0.58
CA GLU A 623 -31.98 -12.39 -0.85
C GLU A 623 -30.87 -13.35 -1.31
N MET A 624 -30.07 -13.87 -0.39
CA MET A 624 -28.95 -14.78 -0.65
C MET A 624 -28.87 -15.85 0.44
N PRO A 625 -28.25 -17.02 0.19
CA PRO A 625 -27.98 -18.00 1.24
C PRO A 625 -27.12 -17.40 2.35
N VAL A 626 -27.51 -17.66 3.59
CA VAL A 626 -26.83 -17.22 4.82
C VAL A 626 -26.27 -18.42 5.58
N SER A 627 -25.31 -18.21 6.48
CA SER A 627 -24.74 -19.27 7.35
C SER A 627 -25.28 -19.19 8.79
N GLY A 628 -26.09 -18.17 9.10
CA GLY A 628 -26.68 -17.99 10.41
C GLY A 628 -27.73 -16.90 10.50
N VAL A 629 -28.33 -16.79 11.67
CA VAL A 629 -29.35 -15.80 12.03
C VAL A 629 -29.02 -15.20 13.40
N ASN A 630 -29.00 -13.88 13.48
CA ASN A 630 -28.84 -13.12 14.72
C ASN A 630 -30.21 -12.77 15.29
N ILE A 631 -30.48 -13.13 16.55
CA ILE A 631 -31.79 -13.03 17.18
C ILE A 631 -31.67 -12.24 18.49
N ASN A 632 -32.59 -11.31 18.70
CA ASN A 632 -32.78 -10.59 19.95
C ASN A 632 -34.28 -10.51 20.28
N LEU A 633 -34.63 -10.81 21.52
CA LEU A 633 -35.99 -10.97 22.02
C LEU A 633 -36.26 -9.98 23.15
N ALA A 634 -37.43 -9.36 23.11
CA ALA A 634 -37.91 -8.53 24.23
C ALA A 634 -38.34 -9.38 25.44
N THR A 635 -38.75 -10.64 25.19
CA THR A 635 -39.01 -11.65 26.23
C THR A 635 -38.44 -12.97 25.76
N ALA A 636 -37.61 -13.62 26.57
CA ALA A 636 -37.15 -14.98 26.31
C ALA A 636 -38.26 -16.00 26.64
N GLY A 637 -38.40 -17.02 25.79
CA GLY A 637 -39.31 -18.12 26.03
C GLY A 637 -38.82 -19.07 27.13
N VAL A 638 -39.72 -19.88 27.69
CA VAL A 638 -39.34 -20.99 28.60
C VAL A 638 -40.07 -22.28 28.22
N GLY A 639 -39.32 -23.39 28.08
CA GLY A 639 -39.86 -24.75 28.00
C GLY A 639 -40.18 -25.30 26.61
N GLY A 640 -40.39 -24.45 25.61
CA GLY A 640 -40.60 -24.88 24.22
C GLY A 640 -39.30 -25.24 23.50
N THR A 641 -39.43 -25.95 22.37
CA THR A 641 -38.34 -26.23 21.43
C THR A 641 -38.77 -25.90 20.00
N VAL A 642 -37.81 -25.76 19.08
CA VAL A 642 -38.11 -25.58 17.64
C VAL A 642 -37.28 -26.49 16.75
N THR A 643 -37.80 -26.78 15.56
CA THR A 643 -37.03 -27.37 14.45
C THR A 643 -36.76 -26.31 13.40
N TRP A 644 -35.50 -26.16 13.01
CA TRP A 644 -35.06 -25.30 11.91
C TRP A 644 -35.15 -26.07 10.58
N GLN A 645 -35.65 -25.40 9.54
CA GLN A 645 -35.86 -25.97 8.20
C GLN A 645 -35.53 -24.93 7.12
N TYR A 646 -35.21 -25.41 5.92
CA TYR A 646 -34.93 -24.57 4.75
C TYR A 646 -35.70 -25.07 3.52
N CYS A 647 -35.92 -24.19 2.54
CA CYS A 647 -36.54 -24.60 1.29
C CYS A 647 -35.56 -25.37 0.39
N SER A 648 -35.85 -26.64 0.09
CA SER A 648 -34.96 -27.53 -0.66
C SER A 648 -35.47 -27.91 -2.06
N ALA A 649 -36.73 -27.61 -2.36
CA ALA A 649 -37.30 -27.72 -3.71
C ALA A 649 -38.52 -26.80 -3.86
N VAL A 650 -38.79 -26.40 -5.11
CA VAL A 650 -39.80 -25.41 -5.48
C VAL A 650 -40.75 -26.02 -6.51
N THR A 651 -42.03 -25.69 -6.45
CA THR A 651 -42.99 -26.07 -7.49
C THR A 651 -44.00 -24.96 -7.68
N SER A 652 -44.12 -24.46 -8.91
CA SER A 652 -44.97 -23.31 -9.25
C SER A 652 -44.67 -22.05 -8.42
N GLY A 653 -43.39 -21.80 -8.13
CA GLY A 653 -42.90 -20.64 -7.35
C GLY A 653 -42.92 -20.82 -5.83
N ASN A 654 -43.79 -21.68 -5.30
CA ASN A 654 -43.86 -21.96 -3.86
C ASN A 654 -42.86 -23.04 -3.43
N CYS A 655 -42.39 -22.97 -2.18
CA CYS A 655 -41.53 -24.01 -1.62
C CYS A 655 -42.29 -25.34 -1.45
N SER A 656 -42.01 -26.34 -2.27
CA SER A 656 -42.72 -27.63 -2.25
C SER A 656 -42.08 -28.69 -1.35
N THR A 657 -40.83 -28.48 -0.90
CA THR A 657 -40.16 -29.39 0.04
C THR A 657 -39.36 -28.59 1.07
N TRP A 658 -39.72 -28.78 2.35
CA TRP A 658 -38.99 -28.25 3.50
C TRP A 658 -38.08 -29.33 4.07
N SER A 659 -36.77 -29.11 4.00
CA SER A 659 -35.76 -30.01 4.57
C SER A 659 -35.34 -29.53 5.96
N ALA A 660 -34.97 -30.46 6.85
CA ALA A 660 -34.42 -30.12 8.15
C ALA A 660 -33.04 -29.44 8.01
N LEU A 661 -32.82 -28.37 8.78
CA LEU A 661 -31.57 -27.64 8.85
C LEU A 661 -30.84 -28.01 10.15
N THR A 662 -29.60 -28.48 10.04
CA THR A 662 -28.79 -28.83 11.22
C THR A 662 -28.15 -27.58 11.81
N VAL A 663 -28.56 -27.22 13.03
CA VAL A 663 -27.90 -26.17 13.80
C VAL A 663 -26.58 -26.71 14.37
N ASN A 664 -25.47 -26.21 13.85
CA ASN A 664 -24.13 -26.67 14.18
C ASN A 664 -23.56 -26.02 15.44
N SER A 665 -23.94 -24.76 15.70
CA SER A 665 -23.57 -24.06 16.91
C SER A 665 -24.53 -22.92 17.23
N THR A 666 -24.44 -22.43 18.47
CA THR A 666 -25.25 -21.31 18.95
C THR A 666 -24.42 -20.40 19.84
N VAL A 667 -24.53 -19.09 19.64
CA VAL A 667 -24.07 -18.10 20.61
C VAL A 667 -25.22 -17.86 21.60
N ASN A 668 -24.93 -17.91 22.90
CA ASN A 668 -25.88 -17.74 24.01
C ASN A 668 -27.09 -18.72 24.05
N GLY A 669 -27.07 -19.82 23.29
CA GLY A 669 -28.13 -20.84 23.36
C GLY A 669 -29.50 -20.41 22.82
N ILE A 670 -29.53 -19.44 21.89
CA ILE A 670 -30.77 -18.83 21.39
C ILE A 670 -31.60 -19.73 20.45
N ASN A 671 -31.11 -20.92 20.06
CA ASN A 671 -31.75 -21.78 19.05
C ASN A 671 -33.19 -22.17 19.36
N ASN A 672 -33.56 -22.24 20.64
CA ASN A 672 -34.90 -22.52 21.13
C ASN A 672 -35.60 -21.28 21.70
N PHE A 673 -35.15 -20.07 21.35
CA PHE A 673 -35.74 -18.80 21.82
C PHE A 673 -35.76 -18.62 23.36
N THR A 674 -34.97 -19.40 24.10
CA THR A 674 -34.92 -19.40 25.58
C THR A 674 -33.89 -18.46 26.19
N ALA A 675 -33.11 -17.76 25.36
CA ALA A 675 -32.22 -16.67 25.78
C ALA A 675 -32.78 -15.33 25.28
N LEU A 676 -32.32 -14.21 25.85
CA LEU A 676 -32.76 -12.88 25.37
C LEU A 676 -32.09 -12.48 24.05
N SER A 677 -30.85 -12.92 23.79
CA SER A 677 -30.17 -12.63 22.53
C SER A 677 -29.08 -13.65 22.22
N GLY A 678 -28.79 -13.86 20.94
CA GLY A 678 -27.71 -14.73 20.48
C GLY A 678 -27.70 -14.92 18.96
N SER A 679 -27.00 -15.94 18.51
CA SER A 679 -26.88 -16.30 17.09
C SER A 679 -27.06 -17.80 16.90
N VAL A 680 -27.68 -18.21 15.79
CA VAL A 680 -27.86 -19.60 15.37
C VAL A 680 -27.08 -19.83 14.08
N TYR A 681 -26.28 -20.88 14.02
CA TYR A 681 -25.43 -21.20 12.87
C TYR A 681 -25.65 -22.60 12.33
N PHE A 682 -25.49 -22.74 11.02
CA PHE A 682 -25.72 -23.97 10.26
C PHE A 682 -24.86 -23.96 8.99
N ASP A 683 -24.54 -25.14 8.46
CA ASP A 683 -23.91 -25.22 7.14
C ASP A 683 -24.91 -24.78 6.07
N THR A 684 -24.51 -23.87 5.19
CA THR A 684 -25.32 -23.40 4.07
C THR A 684 -25.66 -24.58 3.14
N PRO A 685 -26.95 -24.97 2.99
CA PRO A 685 -27.29 -26.14 2.19
C PRO A 685 -27.04 -25.90 0.70
N SER A 686 -26.35 -26.84 0.04
CA SER A 686 -26.02 -26.75 -1.40
C SER A 686 -27.22 -26.84 -2.34
N ASN A 687 -28.40 -27.19 -1.83
CA ASN A 687 -29.67 -27.25 -2.55
C ASN A 687 -30.72 -26.30 -1.97
N TRP A 688 -30.32 -25.23 -1.27
CA TRP A 688 -31.25 -24.19 -0.83
C TRP A 688 -31.79 -23.44 -2.05
N ALA A 689 -33.12 -23.47 -2.24
CA ALA A 689 -33.77 -22.85 -3.38
C ALA A 689 -34.47 -21.53 -3.01
N THR A 690 -34.49 -20.59 -3.95
CA THR A 690 -35.36 -19.40 -3.88
C THR A 690 -36.81 -19.81 -4.09
N SER A 691 -37.71 -19.28 -3.26
CA SER A 691 -39.13 -19.60 -3.33
C SER A 691 -39.96 -18.43 -2.82
N THR A 692 -41.24 -18.38 -3.16
CA THR A 692 -42.23 -17.70 -2.31
C THR A 692 -42.58 -18.61 -1.14
N ALA A 693 -42.72 -18.02 0.05
CA ALA A 693 -42.99 -18.80 1.27
C ALA A 693 -44.30 -19.58 1.13
N ASP A 694 -44.22 -20.88 1.39
CA ASP A 694 -45.35 -21.80 1.24
C ASP A 694 -46.50 -21.37 2.17
N SER A 695 -47.71 -21.26 1.62
CA SER A 695 -48.90 -20.60 2.18
C SER A 695 -48.96 -19.05 2.18
N ILE A 696 -48.00 -18.33 1.58
CA ILE A 696 -47.97 -16.86 1.52
C ILE A 696 -48.13 -16.39 0.07
N THR A 697 -49.37 -16.18 -0.35
CA THR A 697 -49.81 -15.88 -1.73
C THR A 697 -49.13 -14.67 -2.41
N TYR A 698 -48.43 -13.81 -1.65
CA TYR A 698 -47.87 -12.54 -2.13
C TYR A 698 -46.45 -12.22 -1.57
N GLY A 699 -45.69 -13.21 -1.12
CA GLY A 699 -44.30 -13.00 -0.66
C GLY A 699 -43.30 -12.83 -1.80
N PRO A 700 -42.14 -12.16 -1.60
CA PRO A 700 -41.06 -12.14 -2.59
C PRO A 700 -40.41 -13.52 -2.73
N SER A 701 -39.81 -13.79 -3.90
CA SER A 701 -39.06 -15.02 -4.16
C SER A 701 -37.64 -14.91 -3.61
N VAL A 702 -37.39 -15.54 -2.46
CA VAL A 702 -36.14 -15.43 -1.69
C VAL A 702 -35.77 -16.78 -1.05
N TYR A 703 -34.57 -16.90 -0.50
CA TYR A 703 -34.13 -18.08 0.25
C TYR A 703 -34.81 -18.09 1.62
N TYR A 704 -35.86 -18.90 1.79
CA TYR A 704 -36.57 -18.98 3.09
C TYR A 704 -36.01 -20.06 4.02
N LEU A 705 -35.89 -19.68 5.28
CA LEU A 705 -35.92 -20.57 6.45
C LEU A 705 -37.33 -20.64 7.02
N ARG A 706 -37.67 -21.80 7.60
CA ARG A 706 -38.87 -22.01 8.42
C ARG A 706 -38.49 -22.58 9.77
N ILE A 707 -39.06 -22.01 10.83
CA ILE A 707 -38.86 -22.40 12.22
C ILE A 707 -40.19 -22.93 12.74
N VAL A 708 -40.21 -24.22 13.06
CA VAL A 708 -41.42 -24.97 13.44
C VAL A 708 -41.48 -25.15 14.95
N GLY A 709 -42.60 -24.79 15.57
CA GLY A 709 -42.84 -24.98 17.00
C GLY A 709 -42.98 -26.45 17.41
N ASN A 710 -42.23 -26.87 18.43
CA ASN A 710 -42.35 -28.18 19.08
C ASN A 710 -42.53 -28.00 20.60
N GLY A 711 -43.78 -27.88 21.04
CA GLY A 711 -44.16 -27.71 22.44
C GLY A 711 -44.97 -26.43 22.66
N SER A 712 -44.84 -25.83 23.84
CA SER A 712 -45.41 -24.52 24.14
C SER A 712 -44.48 -23.78 25.09
N TYR A 713 -44.36 -22.48 24.90
CA TYR A 713 -43.52 -21.62 25.74
C TYR A 713 -44.35 -20.97 26.85
N ALA A 714 -43.77 -20.80 28.05
CA ALA A 714 -44.43 -20.16 29.19
C ALA A 714 -43.44 -19.40 30.11
N PRO A 715 -43.20 -18.10 29.92
CA PRO A 715 -43.82 -17.21 28.93
C PRO A 715 -43.40 -17.54 27.48
N SER A 716 -44.19 -17.07 26.52
CA SER A 716 -43.87 -17.13 25.10
C SER A 716 -42.72 -16.16 24.74
N PRO A 717 -41.82 -16.53 23.81
CA PRO A 717 -40.84 -15.60 23.31
C PRO A 717 -41.53 -14.44 22.57
N VAL A 718 -41.03 -13.22 22.80
CA VAL A 718 -41.48 -12.01 22.11
C VAL A 718 -40.28 -11.49 21.35
N GLU A 719 -40.38 -11.39 20.03
CA GLU A 719 -39.27 -10.87 19.22
C GLU A 719 -38.99 -9.39 19.51
N SER A 720 -37.82 -8.92 19.09
CA SER A 720 -37.49 -7.50 19.10
C SER A 720 -36.72 -7.11 17.86
N THR A 721 -35.72 -7.89 17.46
CA THR A 721 -34.94 -7.69 16.23
C THR A 721 -34.37 -9.03 15.77
N ILE A 722 -34.39 -9.27 14.45
CA ILE A 722 -33.78 -10.46 13.84
C ILE A 722 -33.05 -10.01 12.56
N TRP A 723 -31.80 -10.43 12.39
CA TRP A 723 -30.96 -10.13 11.22
C TRP A 723 -30.31 -11.39 10.65
N SER A 724 -29.78 -11.29 9.43
CA SER A 724 -28.82 -12.28 8.92
C SER A 724 -27.50 -12.27 9.72
N ASP A 725 -26.64 -13.25 9.46
CA ASP A 725 -25.24 -13.25 9.90
C ASP A 725 -24.31 -12.47 8.95
N VAL A 726 -24.84 -11.65 8.04
CA VAL A 726 -24.06 -10.87 7.09
C VAL A 726 -23.91 -9.42 7.56
N LEU A 727 -22.69 -9.04 7.90
CA LEU A 727 -22.27 -7.65 8.08
C LEU A 727 -21.82 -7.08 6.73
N VAL A 728 -22.46 -6.01 6.28
CA VAL A 728 -21.97 -5.17 5.18
C VAL A 728 -21.07 -4.08 5.77
N PHE A 729 -19.82 -4.05 5.34
CA PHE A 729 -18.81 -3.06 5.75
C PHE A 729 -18.29 -2.34 4.51
N GLN A 730 -18.36 -1.02 4.47
CA GLN A 730 -17.83 -0.18 3.40
C GLN A 730 -16.77 0.74 3.98
N TYR A 731 -15.55 0.68 3.46
CA TYR A 731 -14.57 1.75 3.71
C TYR A 731 -14.90 2.95 2.82
N LEU A 732 -14.80 4.17 3.37
CA LEU A 732 -15.14 5.44 2.70
C LEU A 732 -13.90 6.22 2.25
N GLY A 733 -12.81 5.50 2.05
CA GLY A 733 -11.55 6.03 1.58
C GLY A 733 -10.93 5.12 0.53
N ASN A 734 -9.92 5.66 -0.14
CA ASN A 734 -9.15 4.89 -1.11
C ASN A 734 -8.07 4.08 -0.39
N ILE A 735 -7.84 2.85 -0.84
CA ILE A 735 -6.70 2.01 -0.47
C ILE A 735 -5.67 2.18 -1.59
N THR A 736 -4.68 3.04 -1.38
CA THR A 736 -3.66 3.43 -2.38
C THR A 736 -2.26 2.84 -2.11
N THR A 737 -2.06 2.24 -0.94
CA THR A 737 -0.78 1.75 -0.44
C THR A 737 -0.81 0.23 -0.30
N ASN A 738 0.35 -0.40 -0.52
CA ASN A 738 0.44 -1.85 -0.46
C ASN A 738 0.31 -2.41 0.97
N ASN A 739 0.06 -3.72 1.09
CA ASN A 739 -0.02 -4.45 2.37
C ASN A 739 -1.08 -3.93 3.37
N ASN A 740 -2.04 -3.12 2.91
CA ASN A 740 -3.08 -2.55 3.76
C ASN A 740 -3.91 -3.64 4.46
N SER A 741 -4.17 -3.46 5.76
CA SER A 741 -4.81 -4.45 6.61
C SER A 741 -5.94 -3.88 7.48
N PHE A 742 -7.15 -4.42 7.34
CA PHE A 742 -8.28 -4.14 8.23
C PHE A 742 -8.30 -5.08 9.43
N VAL A 743 -8.60 -4.53 10.60
CA VAL A 743 -9.05 -5.28 11.78
C VAL A 743 -10.49 -4.86 12.08
N ILE A 744 -11.46 -5.71 11.78
CA ILE A 744 -12.90 -5.47 12.03
C ILE A 744 -13.31 -6.38 13.19
N ALA A 745 -13.25 -5.85 14.41
CA ALA A 745 -13.43 -6.62 15.62
C ALA A 745 -14.72 -6.28 16.37
N ARG A 746 -15.27 -7.32 17.01
CA ARG A 746 -16.20 -7.21 18.13
C ARG A 746 -15.39 -7.34 19.42
N ALA A 747 -14.86 -6.22 19.90
CA ALA A 747 -14.30 -6.17 21.26
C ALA A 747 -15.45 -6.42 22.25
N SER A 748 -15.41 -7.52 23.00
CA SER A 748 -16.40 -7.76 24.06
C SER A 748 -16.15 -6.87 25.27
N LYS A 749 -14.93 -6.34 25.41
CA LYS A 749 -14.56 -5.27 26.35
C LYS A 749 -13.62 -4.27 25.68
N MET A 750 -13.90 -2.99 25.86
CA MET A 750 -13.00 -1.89 25.48
C MET A 750 -12.51 -1.21 26.76
N SER A 751 -11.28 -0.69 26.80
CA SER A 751 -10.82 0.03 27.99
C SER A 751 -11.62 1.33 28.13
N ALA A 752 -12.32 1.51 29.25
CA ALA A 752 -13.07 2.73 29.58
C ALA A 752 -12.16 3.89 30.05
N GLY A 753 -10.89 3.58 30.31
CA GLY A 753 -9.83 4.50 30.71
C GLY A 753 -8.55 3.71 31.00
N SER A 754 -7.49 4.41 31.41
CA SER A 754 -6.27 3.79 31.92
C SER A 754 -6.50 3.13 33.29
N GLY A 755 -5.85 1.98 33.57
CA GLY A 755 -6.00 1.26 34.84
C GLY A 755 -5.42 -0.16 34.82
N ASP A 756 -5.66 -0.95 35.86
CA ASP A 756 -5.23 -2.35 35.91
C ASP A 756 -6.23 -3.26 35.17
N ILE A 757 -5.75 -4.23 34.40
CA ILE A 757 -6.57 -5.20 33.67
C ILE A 757 -7.58 -5.93 34.57
N ASN A 758 -7.24 -6.15 35.84
CA ASN A 758 -8.09 -6.80 36.84
C ASN A 758 -9.10 -5.85 37.52
N THR A 759 -9.14 -4.56 37.15
CA THR A 759 -10.10 -3.60 37.67
C THR A 759 -11.34 -3.53 36.77
N ALA A 760 -12.50 -3.92 37.31
CA ALA A 760 -13.75 -3.95 36.54
C ALA A 760 -14.12 -2.60 35.88
N GLY A 761 -13.78 -1.48 36.54
CA GLY A 761 -14.00 -0.12 36.02
C GLY A 761 -13.02 0.33 34.92
N THR A 762 -11.96 -0.43 34.65
CA THR A 762 -11.08 -0.20 33.50
C THR A 762 -11.75 -0.58 32.19
N TRP A 763 -12.89 -1.27 32.21
CA TRP A 763 -13.53 -1.86 31.03
C TRP A 763 -14.97 -1.39 30.81
N SER A 764 -15.36 -1.31 29.54
CA SER A 764 -16.71 -1.09 29.05
C SER A 764 -17.11 -2.22 28.08
N PRO A 765 -18.18 -2.99 28.36
CA PRO A 765 -18.96 -3.01 29.60
C PRO A 765 -18.14 -3.46 30.82
N SER A 766 -18.50 -2.90 31.98
CA SER A 766 -17.84 -3.12 33.27
C SER A 766 -17.67 -4.59 33.62
N GLY A 767 -16.52 -4.93 34.21
CA GLY A 767 -16.15 -6.28 34.62
C GLY A 767 -14.77 -6.67 34.12
N VAL A 768 -14.08 -7.55 34.86
CA VAL A 768 -12.74 -8.04 34.50
C VAL A 768 -12.80 -8.90 33.24
N PRO A 769 -11.82 -8.83 32.32
CA PRO A 769 -11.72 -9.73 31.17
C PRO A 769 -11.58 -11.20 31.55
N SER A 770 -12.12 -12.06 30.69
CA SER A 770 -12.16 -13.51 30.85
C SER A 770 -11.69 -14.22 29.56
N ALA A 771 -11.48 -15.53 29.60
CA ALA A 771 -10.91 -16.28 28.47
C ALA A 771 -11.74 -16.21 27.17
N THR A 772 -13.01 -15.83 27.25
CA THR A 772 -13.89 -15.60 26.09
C THR A 772 -13.82 -14.17 25.56
N ASP A 773 -13.19 -13.24 26.28
CA ASP A 773 -13.21 -11.81 25.96
C ASP A 773 -12.17 -11.40 24.92
N ASN A 774 -12.62 -10.57 23.98
CA ASN A 774 -11.77 -9.83 23.07
C ASN A 774 -11.61 -8.43 23.66
N ILE A 775 -10.41 -8.08 24.09
CA ILE A 775 -10.16 -6.80 24.72
C ILE A 775 -9.51 -5.83 23.76
N LEU A 776 -10.05 -4.61 23.70
CA LEU A 776 -9.44 -3.48 23.01
C LEU A 776 -8.94 -2.47 24.04
N ILE A 777 -7.66 -2.13 23.97
CA ILE A 777 -7.13 -0.94 24.63
C ILE A 777 -7.24 0.22 23.66
N GLN A 778 -8.09 1.20 23.99
CA GLN A 778 -8.34 2.36 23.12
C GLN A 778 -7.14 3.32 23.09
N ASN A 779 -7.11 4.20 22.08
CA ASN A 779 -6.11 5.27 21.96
C ASN A 779 -6.05 6.10 23.26
N THR A 780 -4.85 6.51 23.66
CA THR A 780 -4.49 7.23 24.90
C THR A 780 -4.68 6.46 26.21
N HIS A 781 -5.34 5.29 26.20
CA HIS A 781 -5.49 4.47 27.39
C HIS A 781 -4.24 3.59 27.61
N SER A 782 -3.75 3.56 28.84
CA SER A 782 -2.71 2.63 29.29
C SER A 782 -3.32 1.63 30.26
N VAL A 783 -3.44 0.38 29.82
CA VAL A 783 -3.87 -0.72 30.68
C VAL A 783 -2.63 -1.45 31.17
N THR A 784 -2.54 -1.65 32.47
CA THR A 784 -1.41 -2.30 33.11
C THR A 784 -1.83 -3.66 33.70
N PHE A 785 -0.88 -4.58 33.81
CA PHE A 785 -1.05 -5.80 34.62
C PHE A 785 -0.03 -5.73 35.75
N VAL A 786 -0.43 -5.06 36.84
CA VAL A 786 0.30 -4.77 38.09
C VAL A 786 0.50 -5.92 39.08
N ASN A 787 -0.58 -6.68 39.28
CA ASN A 787 -0.89 -7.29 40.58
C ASN A 787 -1.76 -8.54 40.47
N SER A 788 -1.79 -9.31 41.56
CA SER A 788 -2.66 -10.49 41.75
C SER A 788 -4.12 -10.22 41.36
N PRO A 789 -4.82 -11.12 40.63
CA PRO A 789 -4.47 -12.51 40.35
C PRO A 789 -3.26 -12.71 39.43
N ALA A 790 -2.45 -13.73 39.73
CA ALA A 790 -1.24 -14.07 38.98
C ALA A 790 -1.49 -14.53 37.53
N THR A 791 -2.76 -14.72 37.14
CA THR A 791 -3.12 -15.16 35.78
C THR A 791 -4.33 -14.41 35.25
N VAL A 792 -4.19 -13.83 34.07
CA VAL A 792 -5.29 -13.32 33.23
C VAL A 792 -5.39 -14.21 32.00
N ASN A 793 -6.57 -14.77 31.75
CA ASN A 793 -6.87 -15.48 30.51
C ASN A 793 -7.84 -14.62 29.70
N ILE A 794 -7.52 -14.37 28.43
CA ILE A 794 -8.34 -13.60 27.47
C ILE A 794 -8.30 -14.27 26.11
N LYS A 795 -9.22 -13.92 25.21
CA LYS A 795 -9.22 -14.44 23.84
C LYS A 795 -8.19 -13.69 22.99
N ASN A 796 -8.54 -12.47 22.57
CA ASN A 796 -7.65 -11.62 21.78
C ASN A 796 -7.36 -10.31 22.54
N LEU A 797 -6.15 -9.76 22.34
CA LEU A 797 -5.76 -8.45 22.84
C LEU A 797 -5.41 -7.54 21.65
N PHE A 798 -6.22 -6.50 21.47
CA PHE A 798 -5.99 -5.43 20.50
C PHE A 798 -5.49 -4.18 21.24
N ILE A 799 -4.39 -3.59 20.79
CA ILE A 799 -3.88 -2.30 21.30
C ILE A 799 -4.00 -1.31 20.16
N ALA A 800 -4.95 -0.37 20.24
CA ALA A 800 -5.12 0.67 19.23
C ALA A 800 -3.88 1.58 19.17
N SER A 801 -3.66 2.25 18.04
CA SER A 801 -2.64 3.30 17.93
C SER A 801 -2.79 4.35 19.03
N GLY A 802 -1.67 4.70 19.68
CA GLY A 802 -1.62 5.56 20.87
C GLY A 802 -2.13 4.93 22.18
N GLY A 803 -2.67 3.71 22.15
CA GLY A 803 -2.94 2.90 23.34
C GLY A 803 -1.69 2.17 23.85
N SER A 804 -1.74 1.63 25.07
CA SER A 804 -0.63 0.84 25.61
C SER A 804 -1.09 -0.29 26.53
N PHE A 805 -0.50 -1.47 26.35
CA PHE A 805 -0.55 -2.56 27.33
C PHE A 805 0.80 -2.72 28.00
N VAL A 806 0.85 -2.61 29.33
CA VAL A 806 2.09 -2.79 30.10
C VAL A 806 1.95 -3.93 31.10
N MET A 807 2.64 -5.02 30.82
CA MET A 807 2.76 -6.16 31.72
C MET A 807 4.02 -6.03 32.58
N GLY A 808 3.87 -6.05 33.90
CA GLY A 808 4.98 -5.96 34.83
C GLY A 808 4.77 -6.86 36.03
N VAL A 809 5.84 -7.06 36.81
CA VAL A 809 5.78 -7.76 38.09
C VAL A 809 6.26 -6.86 39.21
N THR A 810 5.57 -6.97 40.35
CA THR A 810 5.91 -6.27 41.60
C THR A 810 6.49 -7.23 42.63
N THR A 811 5.82 -8.37 42.86
CA THR A 811 6.22 -9.38 43.86
C THR A 811 5.87 -10.84 43.50
N THR A 812 4.96 -11.06 42.55
CA THR A 812 4.52 -12.39 42.11
C THR A 812 4.48 -12.45 40.59
N ASP A 813 4.53 -13.66 40.03
CA ASP A 813 4.37 -13.90 38.60
C ASP A 813 3.07 -13.29 38.06
N ALA A 814 3.20 -12.70 36.88
CA ALA A 814 2.10 -12.28 36.03
C ALA A 814 2.10 -13.20 34.81
N THR A 815 1.02 -13.96 34.60
CA THR A 815 0.84 -14.79 33.40
C THR A 815 -0.38 -14.31 32.63
N THR A 816 -0.20 -13.93 31.37
CA THR A 816 -1.32 -13.67 30.45
C THR A 816 -1.42 -14.84 29.49
N THR A 817 -2.55 -15.55 29.47
CA THR A 817 -2.83 -16.56 28.44
C THR A 817 -3.77 -15.95 27.40
N LEU A 818 -3.37 -15.99 26.13
CA LEU A 818 -4.22 -15.65 24.99
C LEU A 818 -4.74 -16.94 24.36
N ASP A 819 -6.06 -17.08 24.27
CA ASP A 819 -6.76 -18.10 23.47
C ASP A 819 -6.79 -17.74 21.96
N GLY A 820 -6.29 -16.57 21.62
CA GLY A 820 -6.16 -15.96 20.29
C GLY A 820 -4.85 -15.18 20.16
N SER A 821 -4.83 -14.12 19.35
CA SER A 821 -3.63 -13.32 19.07
C SER A 821 -3.55 -12.00 19.86
N LEU A 822 -2.33 -11.46 19.97
CA LEU A 822 -2.06 -10.07 20.36
C LEU A 822 -1.81 -9.28 19.08
N ILE A 823 -2.55 -8.19 18.85
CA ILE A 823 -2.33 -7.26 17.74
C ILE A 823 -2.03 -5.88 18.32
N ALA A 824 -0.79 -5.43 18.15
CA ALA A 824 -0.27 -4.20 18.72
C ALA A 824 -0.08 -3.12 17.65
N SER A 825 -0.94 -2.11 17.68
CA SER A 825 -0.83 -0.87 16.91
C SER A 825 -0.41 0.33 17.76
N GLY A 826 -0.47 0.17 19.08
CA GLY A 826 0.18 1.03 20.06
C GLY A 826 1.36 0.31 20.72
N ASN A 827 1.66 0.68 21.97
CA ASN A 827 2.80 0.10 22.71
C ASN A 827 2.41 -1.20 23.44
N PHE A 828 2.95 -2.34 23.00
CA PHE A 828 2.98 -3.57 23.77
C PHE A 828 4.28 -3.67 24.58
N GLU A 829 4.17 -3.70 25.90
CA GLU A 829 5.31 -3.65 26.78
C GLU A 829 5.29 -4.77 27.82
N MET A 830 6.42 -5.45 27.97
CA MET A 830 6.68 -6.36 29.09
C MET A 830 7.93 -5.86 29.82
N ARG A 831 7.86 -5.72 31.16
CA ARG A 831 9.01 -5.38 32.01
C ARG A 831 9.17 -6.37 33.15
N ALA A 832 10.40 -6.53 33.62
CA ALA A 832 10.73 -7.28 34.84
C ALA A 832 10.48 -6.51 36.15
N ASN A 833 10.03 -5.25 36.09
CA ASN A 833 9.73 -4.42 37.26
C ASN A 833 8.38 -3.70 37.07
N SER A 834 7.84 -3.16 38.16
CA SER A 834 6.68 -2.27 38.15
C SER A 834 6.83 -1.11 37.14
N PRO A 835 5.78 -0.76 36.38
CA PRO A 835 5.75 0.45 35.56
C PRO A 835 6.16 1.69 36.39
N GLY A 836 7.02 2.53 35.81
CA GLY A 836 7.57 3.73 36.48
C GLY A 836 8.79 3.49 37.39
N SER A 837 9.21 2.25 37.66
CA SER A 837 10.46 1.98 38.35
C SER A 837 11.65 1.90 37.38
N ASN A 838 12.61 2.82 37.52
CA ASN A 838 13.91 2.73 36.84
C ASN A 838 14.91 1.80 37.55
N ASN A 839 14.57 1.30 38.75
CA ASN A 839 15.41 0.31 39.45
C ASN A 839 15.15 -1.09 38.87
N TYR A 840 16.10 -1.57 38.05
CA TYR A 840 16.16 -2.92 37.48
C TYR A 840 16.65 -4.01 38.46
N ASN A 841 16.55 -3.75 39.76
CA ASN A 841 17.13 -4.61 40.81
C ASN A 841 16.16 -5.72 41.21
N ILE A 842 16.39 -6.92 40.66
CA ILE A 842 16.11 -8.24 41.27
C ILE A 842 14.75 -8.36 41.98
N TYR A 843 13.66 -8.37 41.20
CA TYR A 843 12.39 -8.95 41.66
C TYR A 843 12.33 -10.44 41.29
N GLU A 844 11.58 -11.23 42.06
CA GLU A 844 11.56 -12.70 41.91
C GLU A 844 10.54 -13.21 40.89
N GLY A 845 9.62 -12.35 40.42
CA GLY A 845 8.51 -12.74 39.55
C GLY A 845 8.82 -12.81 38.06
N PHE A 846 7.99 -13.56 37.32
CA PHE A 846 8.01 -13.65 35.87
C PHE A 846 6.83 -12.92 35.21
N SER A 847 7.09 -12.11 34.19
CA SER A 847 6.09 -11.64 33.22
C SER A 847 6.02 -12.63 32.05
N THR A 848 4.99 -13.50 32.01
CA THR A 848 4.84 -14.54 30.99
C THR A 848 3.62 -14.31 30.09
N LEU A 849 3.84 -14.13 28.78
CA LEU A 849 2.78 -14.25 27.78
C LEU A 849 2.73 -15.68 27.25
N ARG A 850 1.55 -16.31 27.29
CA ARG A 850 1.33 -17.65 26.74
C ARG A 850 0.32 -17.62 25.61
N LEU A 851 0.70 -18.12 24.44
CA LEU A 851 -0.17 -18.22 23.27
C LEU A 851 -0.74 -19.63 23.16
N LYS A 852 -2.05 -19.78 23.34
CA LYS A 852 -2.76 -21.05 23.11
C LYS A 852 -3.25 -21.07 21.67
N SER A 853 -2.98 -22.16 20.98
CA SER A 853 -3.39 -22.37 19.59
C SER A 853 -3.96 -23.78 19.41
N ALA A 854 -4.99 -23.95 18.57
CA ALA A 854 -5.50 -25.27 18.19
C ALA A 854 -4.60 -25.96 17.15
N SER A 855 -3.81 -25.18 16.41
CA SER A 855 -2.83 -25.60 15.41
C SER A 855 -1.56 -24.73 15.45
N ALA A 856 -0.42 -25.22 14.96
CA ALA A 856 0.84 -24.47 15.02
C ALA A 856 0.82 -23.25 14.08
N GLY A 857 1.27 -22.10 14.56
CA GLY A 857 1.26 -20.84 13.81
C GLY A 857 -0.14 -20.22 13.63
N GLU A 858 -1.15 -20.67 14.37
CA GLU A 858 -2.50 -20.09 14.32
C GLU A 858 -2.54 -18.70 14.95
N ASN A 859 -2.04 -18.59 16.19
CA ASN A 859 -2.04 -17.35 16.98
C ASN A 859 -0.63 -16.81 17.20
N GLY A 860 -0.50 -15.49 17.27
CA GLY A 860 0.79 -14.81 17.39
C GLY A 860 0.74 -13.49 18.16
N VAL A 861 1.91 -12.89 18.31
CA VAL A 861 2.08 -11.46 18.61
C VAL A 861 2.36 -10.76 17.29
N ILE A 862 1.45 -9.92 16.84
CA ILE A 862 1.56 -9.16 15.59
C ILE A 862 1.74 -7.69 15.97
N VAL A 863 2.85 -7.09 15.55
CA VAL A 863 3.14 -5.67 15.70
C VAL A 863 2.88 -5.01 14.35
N GLU A 864 1.90 -4.12 14.34
CA GLU A 864 1.50 -3.33 13.17
C GLU A 864 2.53 -2.24 12.84
N SER A 865 2.43 -1.63 11.65
CA SER A 865 3.37 -0.60 11.15
C SER A 865 3.44 0.71 11.95
N SER A 866 2.58 0.87 12.95
CA SER A 866 2.61 1.98 13.92
C SER A 866 2.77 1.50 15.37
N GLY A 867 2.88 0.19 15.56
CA GLY A 867 3.02 -0.47 16.85
C GLY A 867 4.46 -0.54 17.32
N THR A 868 4.61 -0.60 18.63
CA THR A 868 5.92 -0.83 19.26
C THR A 868 5.84 -2.02 20.21
N MET A 869 6.89 -2.83 20.24
CA MET A 869 7.04 -3.95 21.19
C MET A 869 8.32 -3.78 22.00
N SER A 870 8.20 -3.68 23.32
CA SER A 870 9.33 -3.54 24.24
C SER A 870 9.29 -4.65 25.30
N LEU A 871 10.08 -5.70 25.10
CA LEU A 871 10.31 -6.78 26.06
C LEU A 871 11.64 -6.50 26.78
N ARG A 872 11.62 -6.11 28.06
CA ARG A 872 12.82 -5.72 28.82
C ARG A 872 12.97 -6.47 30.14
N GLY A 873 13.70 -7.58 30.10
CA GLY A 873 14.06 -8.36 31.27
C GLY A 873 15.07 -7.66 32.19
N PRO A 874 15.45 -8.29 33.31
CA PRO A 874 16.43 -7.73 34.24
C PRO A 874 17.81 -7.64 33.57
N THR A 875 18.62 -6.64 33.94
CA THR A 875 19.97 -6.42 33.37
C THR A 875 20.99 -7.49 33.77
N SER A 876 20.67 -8.32 34.76
CA SER A 876 21.48 -9.42 35.26
C SER A 876 20.73 -10.74 35.15
N ILE A 877 20.47 -11.19 33.92
CA ILE A 877 20.28 -12.64 33.73
C ILE A 877 21.68 -13.22 33.81
N ASP A 878 21.96 -13.99 34.86
CA ASP A 878 23.18 -14.79 34.93
C ASP A 878 23.00 -16.00 34.01
N ILE A 879 23.10 -15.75 32.70
CA ILE A 879 22.83 -16.76 31.70
C ILE A 879 23.89 -17.88 31.75
N HIS A 880 25.07 -17.64 32.36
CA HIS A 880 26.29 -18.43 32.13
C HIS A 880 26.25 -19.91 32.56
N GLU A 881 25.37 -20.34 33.47
CA GLU A 881 25.26 -21.76 33.82
C GLU A 881 24.18 -22.48 33.00
N GLY A 882 24.55 -23.58 32.34
CA GLY A 882 23.66 -24.46 31.57
C GLY A 882 22.66 -25.28 32.39
N ARG A 883 22.17 -24.73 33.51
CA ARG A 883 21.03 -25.26 34.26
C ARG A 883 19.76 -24.70 33.61
N ALA A 884 18.97 -25.56 33.00
CA ALA A 884 17.68 -25.22 32.40
C ALA A 884 16.58 -24.94 33.46
N GLY A 885 16.85 -24.02 34.40
CA GLY A 885 15.95 -23.69 35.51
C GLY A 885 16.20 -22.31 36.15
N ASP A 886 15.13 -21.51 36.13
CA ASP A 886 14.71 -20.57 37.18
C ASP A 886 15.37 -19.18 37.35
N GLN A 887 16.00 -18.58 36.34
CA GLN A 887 16.26 -17.12 36.34
C GLN A 887 16.06 -16.47 34.97
N ARG A 888 15.36 -15.33 34.81
CA ARG A 888 14.26 -14.65 35.56
C ARG A 888 13.83 -13.46 34.67
N GLY A 889 12.56 -13.06 34.61
CA GLY A 889 12.17 -11.82 33.90
C GLY A 889 10.95 -11.94 32.99
N ILE A 890 11.17 -12.14 31.69
CA ILE A 890 10.13 -12.08 30.65
C ILE A 890 10.17 -13.34 29.78
N LYS A 891 9.00 -13.90 29.50
CA LYS A 891 8.83 -15.05 28.61
C LYS A 891 7.65 -14.89 27.66
N ILE A 892 7.84 -15.16 26.37
CA ILE A 892 6.76 -15.43 25.41
C ILE A 892 6.88 -16.88 24.98
N THR A 893 5.81 -17.66 25.12
CA THR A 893 5.82 -19.10 24.85
C THR A 893 4.44 -19.64 24.45
N ARG A 894 4.38 -20.87 23.95
CA ARG A 894 3.10 -21.56 23.76
C ARG A 894 2.38 -21.97 25.06
N PHE A 895 1.07 -22.16 24.96
CA PHE A 895 0.24 -22.91 25.90
C PHE A 895 -0.29 -24.18 25.22
N GLY A 896 0.11 -25.36 25.73
CA GLY A 896 -0.20 -26.65 25.11
C GLY A 896 0.91 -27.13 24.15
N SER A 897 0.53 -27.82 23.09
CA SER A 897 1.44 -28.49 22.15
C SER A 897 1.81 -27.68 20.90
N ASN A 898 1.01 -26.67 20.55
CA ASN A 898 1.12 -25.93 19.29
C ASN A 898 1.89 -24.63 19.48
N ASN A 899 2.82 -24.33 18.57
CA ASN A 899 3.63 -23.10 18.63
C ASN A 899 2.80 -21.86 18.26
N GLY A 900 3.11 -20.73 18.90
CA GLY A 900 2.65 -19.40 18.45
C GLY A 900 3.58 -18.81 17.39
N PHE A 901 3.62 -17.50 17.19
CA PHE A 901 4.63 -16.79 16.39
C PHE A 901 4.76 -15.32 16.83
N ILE A 902 5.84 -14.64 16.44
CA ILE A 902 5.95 -13.17 16.51
C ILE A 902 6.13 -12.65 15.09
N TYR A 903 5.35 -11.63 14.71
CA TYR A 903 5.43 -10.96 13.41
C TYR A 903 5.52 -9.45 13.61
N LEU A 904 6.61 -8.85 13.12
CA LEU A 904 6.85 -7.42 13.02
C LEU A 904 6.71 -7.01 11.56
N LYS A 905 5.77 -6.09 11.27
CA LYS A 905 5.58 -5.52 9.93
C LYS A 905 6.50 -4.32 9.69
N ASP A 906 6.74 -4.01 8.41
CA ASP A 906 7.19 -2.72 7.87
C ASP A 906 6.69 -1.56 8.76
N GLY A 907 7.61 -0.76 9.29
CA GLY A 907 7.34 0.35 10.20
C GLY A 907 7.31 0.05 11.71
N ALA A 908 7.35 -1.21 12.13
CA ALA A 908 7.29 -1.57 13.55
C ALA A 908 8.60 -1.30 14.33
N GLU A 909 8.48 -0.88 15.60
CA GLU A 909 9.61 -0.89 16.55
C GLU A 909 9.58 -2.16 17.40
N ALA A 910 10.71 -2.84 17.55
CA ALA A 910 10.84 -3.99 18.43
C ALA A 910 12.18 -4.01 19.18
N ILE A 911 12.09 -4.02 20.52
CA ILE A 911 13.23 -4.21 21.42
C ILE A 911 12.97 -5.43 22.28
N ILE A 912 13.73 -6.49 22.02
CA ILE A 912 13.69 -7.76 22.75
C ILE A 912 15.00 -7.88 23.53
N GLN A 913 14.96 -7.51 24.80
CA GLN A 913 16.12 -7.45 25.67
C GLN A 913 15.95 -8.40 26.86
N ASN A 914 16.94 -9.24 27.11
CA ASN A 914 17.01 -10.16 28.26
C ASN A 914 15.72 -10.95 28.45
N SER A 915 15.17 -11.49 27.36
CA SER A 915 13.85 -12.14 27.32
C SER A 915 13.97 -13.58 26.78
N GLU A 916 13.00 -14.43 27.11
CA GLU A 916 12.91 -15.79 26.58
C GLU A 916 11.76 -15.91 25.58
N ILE A 917 12.06 -16.32 24.35
CA ILE A 917 11.11 -16.58 23.26
C ILE A 917 11.20 -18.07 22.92
N ALA A 918 10.26 -18.87 23.41
CA ALA A 918 10.38 -20.34 23.41
C ALA A 918 9.16 -21.02 22.78
N TYR A 919 9.38 -22.05 21.96
CA TYR A 919 8.31 -22.80 21.27
C TYR A 919 7.45 -21.93 20.34
N MET A 920 8.11 -21.13 19.51
CA MET A 920 7.49 -20.14 18.62
C MET A 920 7.84 -20.42 17.15
N GLY A 921 6.93 -20.12 16.25
CA GLY A 921 7.05 -20.37 14.81
C GLY A 921 6.54 -21.74 14.36
N ALA A 922 6.14 -21.77 13.09
CA ALA A 922 5.75 -22.93 12.30
C ALA A 922 6.36 -22.80 10.89
N ASN A 923 6.36 -23.89 10.10
CA ASN A 923 6.76 -23.83 8.69
C ASN A 923 5.62 -23.26 7.83
N ALA A 924 5.36 -21.96 7.96
CA ALA A 924 4.32 -21.24 7.25
C ALA A 924 4.74 -19.78 7.03
N SER A 925 4.27 -19.19 5.93
CA SER A 925 4.57 -17.80 5.58
C SER A 925 4.22 -16.84 6.72
N ARG A 926 5.11 -15.88 6.98
CA ARG A 926 5.00 -14.83 8.02
C ARG A 926 4.87 -15.35 9.48
N LYS A 927 5.15 -16.64 9.75
CA LYS A 927 4.83 -17.32 11.03
C LYS A 927 6.04 -18.02 11.67
N TYR A 928 7.17 -17.33 11.80
CA TYR A 928 8.41 -17.86 12.40
C TYR A 928 8.51 -17.54 13.91
N GLY A 929 9.63 -17.89 14.57
CA GLY A 929 9.85 -17.59 15.99
C GLY A 929 9.74 -16.10 16.28
N ILE A 930 10.63 -15.34 15.64
CA ILE A 930 10.53 -13.89 15.42
C ILE A 930 10.63 -13.66 13.91
N TYR A 931 9.56 -13.24 13.26
CA TYR A 931 9.55 -12.80 11.86
C TYR A 931 9.54 -11.27 11.80
N ALA A 932 10.48 -10.69 11.07
CA ALA A 932 10.56 -9.26 10.79
C ALA A 932 10.54 -9.06 9.27
N ASP A 933 9.57 -8.29 8.78
CA ASP A 933 9.35 -8.06 7.34
C ASP A 933 9.53 -6.58 7.02
N ALA A 934 10.47 -6.27 6.14
CA ALA A 934 10.85 -4.92 5.74
C ALA A 934 11.08 -3.93 6.89
N ILE A 935 11.68 -4.37 8.01
CA ILE A 935 12.13 -3.47 9.08
C ILE A 935 13.38 -2.74 8.58
N ASP A 936 13.18 -1.60 7.92
CA ASP A 936 14.23 -0.97 7.09
C ASP A 936 14.59 0.48 7.51
N ASN A 937 13.94 1.01 8.55
CA ASN A 937 14.10 2.38 9.05
C ASN A 937 13.74 3.44 7.99
N GLY A 938 12.87 3.07 7.02
CA GLY A 938 12.19 3.96 6.10
C GLY A 938 11.13 4.82 6.78
N THR A 939 10.62 4.40 7.95
CA THR A 939 9.71 5.17 8.80
C THR A 939 10.36 5.62 10.11
N ALA A 940 9.75 6.60 10.78
CA ALA A 940 10.29 7.16 12.01
C ALA A 940 9.94 6.30 13.23
N ASN A 941 10.97 5.90 14.01
CA ASN A 941 10.91 4.96 15.14
C ASN A 941 10.67 3.50 14.72
N GLU A 942 11.22 3.09 13.59
CA GLU A 942 11.25 1.70 13.15
C GLU A 942 12.60 1.06 13.47
N GLY A 943 12.61 -0.25 13.76
CA GLY A 943 13.84 -0.99 13.98
C GLY A 943 13.69 -2.23 14.85
N LEU A 944 14.65 -3.15 14.75
CA LEU A 944 14.70 -4.38 15.54
C LEU A 944 16.04 -4.51 16.29
N VAL A 945 15.95 -4.60 17.61
CA VAL A 945 17.07 -4.96 18.50
C VAL A 945 16.70 -6.20 19.32
N VAL A 946 17.41 -7.30 19.10
CA VAL A 946 17.32 -8.53 19.90
C VAL A 946 18.63 -8.70 20.65
N THR A 947 18.62 -8.58 21.99
CA THR A 947 19.85 -8.64 22.79
C THR A 947 19.73 -9.40 24.11
N GLY A 948 20.80 -10.11 24.49
CA GLY A 948 20.90 -10.84 25.77
C GLY A 948 19.81 -11.90 25.98
N SER A 949 19.13 -12.32 24.91
CA SER A 949 17.87 -13.07 24.96
C SER A 949 18.07 -14.54 24.59
N ILE A 950 17.11 -15.38 24.98
CA ILE A 950 17.04 -16.79 24.66
C ILE A 950 15.94 -16.98 23.61
N ILE A 951 16.26 -17.60 22.48
CA ILE A 951 15.31 -17.92 21.40
C ILE A 951 15.43 -19.41 21.08
N ASP A 952 14.45 -20.22 21.47
CA ASP A 952 14.57 -21.68 21.40
C ASP A 952 13.30 -22.45 20.99
N ASN A 953 13.50 -23.73 20.64
CA ASN A 953 12.45 -24.70 20.31
C ASN A 953 11.47 -24.27 19.20
N GLY A 954 11.89 -23.35 18.31
CA GLY A 954 11.04 -22.79 17.27
C GLY A 954 11.03 -23.57 15.95
N TYR A 955 10.48 -22.94 14.89
CA TYR A 955 10.74 -23.38 13.52
C TYR A 955 12.07 -22.82 13.02
N ASP A 956 12.07 -21.56 12.56
CA ASP A 956 13.25 -20.70 12.60
C ASP A 956 13.20 -19.87 13.87
N GLY A 957 14.33 -19.66 14.53
CA GLY A 957 14.42 -18.82 15.72
C GLY A 957 14.14 -17.35 15.40
N ILE A 958 14.91 -16.79 14.47
CA ILE A 958 14.70 -15.44 13.91
C ILE A 958 14.69 -15.54 12.38
N TYR A 959 13.74 -14.88 11.73
CA TYR A 959 13.66 -14.76 10.28
C TYR A 959 13.52 -13.28 9.93
N LEU A 960 14.50 -12.74 9.21
CA LEU A 960 14.49 -11.37 8.68
C LEU A 960 14.20 -11.43 7.19
N SER A 961 13.26 -10.61 6.72
CA SER A 961 12.83 -10.44 5.32
C SER A 961 12.97 -8.97 4.97
N GLY A 962 13.65 -8.63 3.87
CA GLY A 962 13.75 -7.25 3.34
C GLY A 962 14.27 -6.16 4.29
N SER A 963 14.86 -6.54 5.44
CA SER A 963 15.15 -5.62 6.55
C SER A 963 16.55 -5.00 6.46
N THR A 964 16.83 -3.93 7.20
CA THR A 964 18.18 -3.35 7.32
C THR A 964 18.43 -2.70 8.68
N ASP A 965 19.70 -2.51 9.02
CA ASP A 965 20.18 -1.98 10.32
C ASP A 965 19.72 -2.77 11.57
N VAL A 966 19.31 -4.04 11.39
CA VAL A 966 18.88 -4.93 12.48
C VAL A 966 20.07 -5.32 13.36
N ILE A 967 19.87 -5.33 14.68
CA ILE A 967 20.90 -5.73 15.66
C ILE A 967 20.45 -6.99 16.40
N VAL A 968 21.22 -8.07 16.26
CA VAL A 968 21.06 -9.31 17.04
C VAL A 968 22.35 -9.58 17.81
N SER A 969 22.38 -9.30 19.11
CA SER A 969 23.60 -9.37 19.93
C SER A 969 23.51 -10.14 21.25
N ASP A 970 24.56 -10.88 21.61
CA ASP A 970 24.69 -11.55 22.91
C ASP A 970 23.56 -12.56 23.23
N ASN A 971 22.88 -13.09 22.20
CA ASN A 971 21.74 -14.01 22.34
C ASN A 971 22.15 -15.48 22.37
N ARG A 972 21.19 -16.33 22.75
CA ARG A 972 21.27 -17.80 22.70
C ARG A 972 20.17 -18.33 21.80
N ILE A 973 20.54 -19.01 20.72
CA ILE A 973 19.59 -19.38 19.67
C ILE A 973 19.76 -20.86 19.32
N PHE A 974 18.86 -21.71 19.81
CA PHE A 974 19.11 -23.15 19.81
C PHE A 974 17.87 -24.03 19.75
N ALA A 975 18.07 -25.31 19.39
CA ALA A 975 17.02 -26.32 19.29
C ALA A 975 15.82 -25.91 18.39
N ASN A 976 16.02 -24.95 17.48
CA ASN A 976 15.03 -24.61 16.46
C ASN A 976 15.01 -25.74 15.42
N SER A 977 13.81 -26.12 14.98
CA SER A 977 13.63 -27.30 14.13
C SER A 977 14.11 -27.12 12.68
N ASN A 978 14.36 -25.88 12.26
CA ASN A 978 15.05 -25.54 11.02
C ASN A 978 16.27 -24.62 11.31
N ASN A 979 16.22 -23.31 11.04
CA ASN A 979 17.38 -22.44 11.20
C ASN A 979 17.42 -21.73 12.57
N GLY A 980 18.61 -21.37 13.04
CA GLY A 980 18.79 -20.44 14.15
C GLY A 980 18.35 -19.04 13.74
N ILE A 981 19.02 -18.48 12.72
CA ILE A 981 18.66 -17.22 12.08
C ILE A 981 18.61 -17.38 10.55
N THR A 982 17.52 -16.95 9.93
CA THR A 982 17.38 -16.76 8.49
C THR A 982 17.42 -15.27 8.15
N VAL A 983 18.20 -14.90 7.13
CA VAL A 983 18.43 -13.53 6.66
C VAL A 983 18.10 -13.49 5.16
N ALA A 984 16.83 -13.29 4.84
CA ALA A 984 16.31 -13.20 3.48
C ALA A 984 16.22 -11.74 3.03
N THR A 985 16.78 -11.40 1.86
CA THR A 985 16.75 -10.05 1.25
C THR A 985 17.15 -8.90 2.20
N THR A 986 17.88 -9.22 3.28
CA THR A 986 18.14 -8.36 4.44
C THR A 986 19.61 -7.98 4.45
N SER A 987 19.88 -6.69 4.65
CA SER A 987 21.23 -6.12 4.43
C SER A 987 21.70 -5.24 5.58
N ASN A 988 22.99 -4.90 5.59
CA ASN A 988 23.66 -4.00 6.58
C ASN A 988 23.45 -4.37 8.06
N SER A 989 22.96 -5.56 8.37
CA SER A 989 22.57 -5.96 9.72
C SER A 989 23.74 -6.56 10.51
N THR A 990 23.70 -6.46 11.83
CA THR A 990 24.80 -6.85 12.73
C THR A 990 24.40 -8.01 13.65
N PHE A 991 25.14 -9.11 13.54
CA PHE A 991 25.01 -10.33 14.31
C PHE A 991 26.27 -10.52 15.19
N TYR A 992 26.20 -10.16 16.46
CA TYR A 992 27.36 -10.00 17.35
C TYR A 992 27.31 -10.87 18.60
N ALA A 993 28.38 -11.59 18.94
CA ALA A 993 28.52 -12.31 20.22
C ALA A 993 27.40 -13.32 20.57
N ASN A 994 26.60 -13.77 19.59
CA ASN A 994 25.56 -14.76 19.82
C ASN A 994 26.15 -16.16 19.94
N THR A 995 25.52 -17.01 20.75
CA THR A 995 25.76 -18.46 20.80
C THR A 995 24.61 -19.14 20.08
N VAL A 996 24.87 -19.79 18.94
CA VAL A 996 23.83 -20.40 18.09
C VAL A 996 24.15 -21.88 17.88
N TRP A 997 23.33 -22.78 18.41
CA TRP A 997 23.68 -24.20 18.45
C TRP A 997 22.52 -25.18 18.29
N PHE A 998 22.82 -26.40 17.82
CA PHE A 998 21.86 -27.50 17.77
C PHE A 998 20.54 -27.17 17.05
N ASN A 999 20.60 -26.35 15.99
CA ASN A 999 19.47 -26.08 15.12
C ASN A 999 19.38 -27.14 14.01
N GLY A 1000 18.16 -27.52 13.61
CA GLY A 1000 17.88 -28.65 12.73
C GLY A 1000 18.45 -28.55 11.32
N ALA A 1001 18.75 -27.33 10.86
CA ALA A 1001 19.43 -27.02 9.61
C ALA A 1001 20.63 -26.07 9.85
N THR A 1002 20.44 -24.76 9.67
CA THR A 1002 21.55 -23.80 9.64
C THR A 1002 21.62 -22.94 10.89
N GLY A 1003 22.83 -22.61 11.38
CA GLY A 1003 23.02 -21.58 12.41
C GLY A 1003 22.60 -20.20 11.89
N TYR A 1004 23.26 -19.73 10.81
CA TYR A 1004 22.89 -18.55 10.04
C TYR A 1004 22.69 -18.87 8.54
N SER A 1005 21.51 -18.60 7.99
CA SER A 1005 21.17 -18.82 6.57
C SER A 1005 20.90 -17.50 5.85
N PHE A 1006 21.81 -17.05 4.99
CA PHE A 1006 21.65 -15.85 4.17
C PHE A 1006 21.14 -16.21 2.77
N ILE A 1007 20.05 -15.57 2.37
CA ILE A 1007 19.36 -15.76 1.10
C ILE A 1007 19.15 -14.37 0.48
N ASN A 1008 19.98 -14.01 -0.49
CA ASN A 1008 20.01 -12.68 -1.12
C ASN A 1008 20.24 -11.54 -0.11
N GLY A 1009 20.95 -11.82 0.99
CA GLY A 1009 21.26 -10.85 2.05
C GLY A 1009 22.68 -10.33 1.93
N ASP A 1010 22.85 -9.00 1.87
CA ASP A 1010 24.12 -8.36 1.48
C ASP A 1010 24.74 -7.49 2.58
N SER A 1011 26.06 -7.36 2.57
CA SER A 1011 26.82 -6.42 3.42
C SER A 1011 26.60 -6.57 4.94
N ASN A 1012 26.14 -7.73 5.40
CA ASN A 1012 25.89 -8.01 6.82
C ASN A 1012 27.20 -8.33 7.58
N ILE A 1013 27.20 -8.12 8.90
CA ILE A 1013 28.36 -8.34 9.77
C ILE A 1013 28.04 -9.43 10.81
N ILE A 1014 28.71 -10.57 10.70
CA ILE A 1014 28.71 -11.67 11.66
C ILE A 1014 30.04 -11.60 12.44
N SER A 1015 30.03 -11.32 13.74
CA SER A 1015 31.29 -11.26 14.50
C SER A 1015 31.24 -11.71 15.97
N ASN A 1016 32.34 -12.30 16.43
CA ASN A 1016 32.51 -12.83 17.79
C ASN A 1016 31.48 -13.92 18.18
N ASN A 1017 30.81 -14.57 17.22
CA ASN A 1017 29.77 -15.57 17.50
C ASN A 1017 30.37 -16.94 17.83
N THR A 1018 29.65 -17.74 18.63
CA THR A 1018 29.95 -19.17 18.83
C THR A 1018 28.88 -20.01 18.14
N LEU A 1019 29.29 -20.87 17.23
CA LEU A 1019 28.43 -21.66 16.35
C LEU A 1019 28.75 -23.15 16.47
N ASP A 1020 27.85 -23.88 17.14
CA ASP A 1020 28.12 -25.22 17.65
C ASP A 1020 27.06 -26.24 17.20
N ALA A 1021 27.47 -27.43 16.76
CA ALA A 1021 26.58 -28.58 16.54
C ALA A 1021 25.32 -28.31 15.65
N ASN A 1022 25.38 -27.38 14.69
CA ASN A 1022 24.35 -27.20 13.67
C ASN A 1022 24.64 -28.13 12.46
N VAL A 1023 23.68 -28.33 11.55
CA VAL A 1023 23.99 -29.06 10.30
C VAL A 1023 24.94 -28.22 9.44
N THR A 1024 24.60 -26.97 9.17
CA THR A 1024 25.51 -26.00 8.57
C THR A 1024 25.65 -24.82 9.54
N SER A 1025 26.86 -24.38 9.85
CA SER A 1025 27.03 -23.27 10.79
C SER A 1025 26.64 -21.92 10.16
N VAL A 1026 27.19 -21.62 8.97
CA VAL A 1026 26.82 -20.46 8.16
C VAL A 1026 26.66 -20.85 6.69
N LEU A 1027 25.59 -20.39 6.06
CA LEU A 1027 25.34 -20.48 4.63
C LEU A 1027 25.20 -19.07 4.04
N PHE A 1028 26.07 -18.71 3.09
CA PHE A 1028 25.83 -17.62 2.15
C PHE A 1028 25.42 -18.23 0.82
N ASP A 1029 24.17 -18.03 0.39
CA ASP A 1029 23.73 -18.46 -0.93
C ASP A 1029 24.33 -17.59 -2.07
N THR A 1030 24.14 -18.03 -3.30
CA THR A 1030 24.74 -17.51 -4.55
C THR A 1030 24.59 -16.00 -4.72
N ASP A 1031 23.44 -15.46 -4.32
CA ASP A 1031 23.12 -14.04 -4.42
C ASP A 1031 23.36 -13.27 -3.10
N SER A 1032 23.97 -13.89 -2.07
CA SER A 1032 24.29 -13.22 -0.79
C SER A 1032 25.75 -12.77 -0.78
N SER A 1033 26.01 -11.49 -1.02
CA SER A 1033 27.32 -10.94 -1.33
C SER A 1033 27.82 -9.85 -0.38
N SER A 1034 29.14 -9.62 -0.36
CA SER A 1034 29.82 -8.59 0.46
C SER A 1034 29.64 -8.73 1.99
N ASN A 1035 29.11 -9.85 2.47
CA ASN A 1035 28.96 -10.13 3.90
C ASN A 1035 30.32 -10.37 4.56
N THR A 1036 30.44 -10.04 5.85
CA THR A 1036 31.67 -10.26 6.64
C THR A 1036 31.40 -11.22 7.79
N ILE A 1037 32.16 -12.31 7.88
CA ILE A 1037 32.22 -13.16 9.07
C ILE A 1037 33.63 -13.13 9.67
N LYS A 1038 33.72 -12.75 10.96
CA LYS A 1038 35.01 -12.67 11.66
C LYS A 1038 35.00 -13.06 13.13
N ASN A 1039 36.17 -13.43 13.64
CA ASN A 1039 36.42 -13.74 15.06
C ASN A 1039 35.46 -14.77 15.66
N SER A 1040 34.81 -15.60 14.84
CA SER A 1040 33.77 -16.53 15.28
C SER A 1040 34.34 -17.93 15.50
N ILE A 1041 33.81 -18.64 16.49
CA ILE A 1041 34.16 -20.01 16.84
C ILE A 1041 33.14 -20.94 16.18
N ILE A 1042 33.59 -21.80 15.27
CA ILE A 1042 32.74 -22.62 14.40
C ILE A 1042 33.12 -24.09 14.61
N ILE A 1043 32.35 -24.80 15.42
CA ILE A 1043 32.72 -26.11 15.97
C ILE A 1043 31.63 -27.18 15.90
N LEU A 1044 32.04 -28.44 15.76
CA LEU A 1044 31.17 -29.63 15.84
C LEU A 1044 29.98 -29.66 14.83
N ASN A 1045 29.98 -28.81 13.80
CA ASN A 1045 28.93 -28.79 12.79
C ASN A 1045 29.13 -29.88 11.73
N THR A 1046 28.09 -30.24 10.96
CA THR A 1046 28.31 -31.08 9.77
C THR A 1046 29.11 -30.30 8.72
N THR A 1047 28.74 -29.04 8.47
CA THR A 1047 29.49 -28.10 7.64
C THR A 1047 29.77 -26.82 8.43
N GLY A 1048 31.02 -26.37 8.48
CA GLY A 1048 31.43 -25.13 9.11
C GLY A 1048 30.84 -23.91 8.39
N LEU A 1049 31.30 -23.63 7.17
CA LEU A 1049 30.76 -22.52 6.38
C LEU A 1049 30.63 -22.86 4.89
N THR A 1050 29.49 -22.54 4.30
CA THR A 1050 29.27 -22.62 2.85
C THR A 1050 29.19 -21.21 2.28
N ASN A 1051 30.11 -20.87 1.36
CA ASN A 1051 30.11 -19.58 0.68
C ASN A 1051 29.89 -19.76 -0.83
N ASN A 1052 28.64 -19.62 -1.28
CA ASN A 1052 28.28 -19.62 -2.69
C ASN A 1052 28.28 -18.20 -3.30
N GLY A 1053 28.10 -17.16 -2.46
CA GLY A 1053 28.03 -15.77 -2.87
C GLY A 1053 29.36 -15.09 -3.16
N THR A 1054 29.31 -13.85 -3.65
CA THR A 1054 30.49 -13.11 -4.13
C THR A 1054 30.99 -12.08 -3.12
N SER A 1055 32.29 -11.77 -3.16
CA SER A 1055 32.92 -10.72 -2.32
C SER A 1055 32.77 -10.87 -0.80
N ASN A 1056 32.26 -12.02 -0.31
CA ASN A 1056 32.13 -12.30 1.12
C ASN A 1056 33.52 -12.41 1.79
N THR A 1057 33.70 -11.70 2.90
CA THR A 1057 34.93 -11.68 3.69
C THR A 1057 34.83 -12.67 4.84
N ILE A 1058 35.63 -13.74 4.80
CA ILE A 1058 35.76 -14.74 5.86
C ILE A 1058 37.15 -14.53 6.48
N ASP A 1059 37.22 -14.13 7.76
CA ASP A 1059 38.50 -13.73 8.34
C ASP A 1059 38.62 -13.99 9.86
N TYR A 1060 39.80 -14.37 10.35
CA TYR A 1060 40.05 -14.63 11.79
C TYR A 1060 39.05 -15.58 12.51
N ASN A 1061 38.41 -16.52 11.79
CA ASN A 1061 37.51 -17.49 12.41
C ASN A 1061 38.26 -18.76 12.85
N LEU A 1062 37.79 -19.41 13.91
CA LEU A 1062 38.31 -20.71 14.37
C LEU A 1062 37.36 -21.81 13.90
N PHE A 1063 37.84 -22.68 13.03
CA PHE A 1063 37.15 -23.90 12.61
C PHE A 1063 37.81 -25.12 13.29
N ASN A 1064 37.03 -25.86 14.08
CA ASN A 1064 37.52 -27.05 14.79
C ASN A 1064 36.45 -28.14 14.88
N SER A 1065 36.82 -29.37 14.53
CA SER A 1065 35.99 -30.57 14.72
C SER A 1065 34.63 -30.55 13.99
N ASN A 1066 34.49 -29.73 12.94
CA ASN A 1066 33.38 -29.88 11.98
C ASN A 1066 33.62 -31.14 11.11
N THR A 1067 32.57 -31.75 10.56
CA THR A 1067 32.73 -32.87 9.61
C THR A 1067 33.35 -32.40 8.28
N SER A 1068 33.02 -31.17 7.87
CA SER A 1068 33.70 -30.38 6.85
C SER A 1068 33.78 -28.94 7.34
N ASP A 1069 34.92 -28.27 7.25
CA ASP A 1069 35.00 -26.83 7.54
C ASP A 1069 34.37 -25.98 6.43
N GLY A 1070 34.30 -26.52 5.20
CA GLY A 1070 33.78 -25.82 4.03
C GLY A 1070 34.72 -24.72 3.54
N SER A 1071 34.18 -23.52 3.29
CA SER A 1071 34.90 -22.34 2.83
C SER A 1071 35.68 -21.68 3.97
N VAL A 1072 36.98 -22.00 4.06
CA VAL A 1072 37.90 -21.39 5.03
C VAL A 1072 38.52 -20.10 4.47
N GLY A 1073 38.55 -19.05 5.29
CA GLY A 1073 39.02 -17.72 4.90
C GLY A 1073 40.50 -17.43 5.20
N THR A 1074 41.03 -16.33 4.67
CA THR A 1074 42.48 -16.06 4.55
C THR A 1074 43.26 -16.10 5.87
N ASN A 1075 42.77 -15.46 6.95
CA ASN A 1075 43.41 -15.54 8.28
C ASN A 1075 42.61 -16.42 9.26
N SER A 1076 41.77 -17.34 8.75
CA SER A 1076 41.03 -18.29 9.61
C SER A 1076 41.92 -19.47 10.01
N LEU A 1077 41.76 -19.94 11.23
CA LEU A 1077 42.40 -21.16 11.74
C LEU A 1077 41.47 -22.34 11.48
N SER A 1078 41.68 -23.07 10.38
CA SER A 1078 41.18 -24.45 10.26
C SER A 1078 42.20 -25.40 10.85
N SER A 1079 41.74 -26.31 11.71
CA SER A 1079 42.68 -27.20 12.37
C SER A 1079 42.10 -28.56 12.75
N ALA A 1080 42.80 -29.60 12.30
CA ALA A 1080 42.92 -30.84 13.06
C ALA A 1080 43.97 -30.67 14.18
N VAL A 1081 43.92 -29.55 14.92
CA VAL A 1081 44.65 -29.45 16.18
C VAL A 1081 43.98 -30.45 17.10
N SER A 1082 44.68 -31.58 17.26
CA SER A 1082 44.59 -32.46 18.41
C SER A 1082 44.45 -31.58 19.65
N VAL A 1083 43.23 -31.44 20.18
CA VAL A 1083 42.98 -30.72 21.43
C VAL A 1083 43.90 -31.37 22.45
N VAL A 1084 44.93 -30.64 22.85
CA VAL A 1084 45.87 -31.12 23.86
C VAL A 1084 45.03 -31.36 25.10
N ASP A 1085 45.11 -32.59 25.60
CA ASP A 1085 44.33 -33.13 26.72
C ASP A 1085 44.03 -32.05 27.77
N TRP A 1086 42.75 -31.84 28.08
CA TRP A 1086 42.21 -30.70 28.86
C TRP A 1086 42.59 -30.74 30.36
N ASN A 1087 43.70 -31.39 30.68
CA ASN A 1087 44.21 -31.72 32.01
C ASN A 1087 45.47 -30.88 32.37
N GLY A 1088 45.67 -29.70 31.75
CA GLY A 1088 46.96 -29.01 31.78
C GLY A 1088 46.98 -27.48 31.65
N ILE A 1089 45.87 -26.79 31.95
CA ILE A 1089 45.85 -25.33 32.14
C ILE A 1089 45.21 -25.05 33.50
N ASP A 1090 45.98 -24.38 34.36
CA ASP A 1090 45.69 -23.94 35.73
C ASP A 1090 46.05 -22.43 35.79
#